data_AF-A0A1E5A5X2-F1
#
_entry.id   AF-A0A1E5A5X2-F1
#
_cell.length_a   1.000
_cell.length_b   1.000
_cell.length_c   1.000
_cell.angle_alpha   90.00
_cell.angle_beta   90.00
_cell.angle_gamma   90.00
#
_symmetry.space_group_name_H-M   'P 1'
#
loop_
_entity.id
_entity.type
_entity.pdbx_description
1 polymer ?
#
loop_
_entity_poly.entity_id
_entity_poly.type
_entity_poly.pdbx_seq_one_letter_code
_entity_poly.pdbx_strand_id
1 'polypeptide(L)'
;MSLCARIVFLITGLLMVSAVRAQWSTVSHANENRYEMIAALHGGKIVVLNGFNRSVDLVNSVEIFDPATNTWTLKDTTEVGLQNAVTHAGYVLIGDELWIFGGRVGDHPGFVSDQVWIYNIVTNSWRQGPVLPRPFAGGGAAIVDQRIHLFGGLDEKASCDVNFHFVYDTTTSAGWQNISSTAAMPMARNHFSTVVYKEKIYALGGQNHHDRCYKGPTREVSHAHVFDPKTLKWARLHDLPFNRSHTEPATFVHGDKIYMVGGKTNGAKVLSYRPDADVWKVEKELELPDTIMAPAARVIEGKLYVAMGGESGYINASSATRVITLPDADPAMEHTSATNVSKIPTPTSRKIWTDSYSVDGQCYCDSTFDHKIGTIKYPTPQGEKTVRQICADIKNKFGTGRQHGRVYYNTVQCGHDPVNLDRIYDEWVCPGIPIGAGKYTGDRCQESGALWNLEEVYNSIVERPEVVNKSGRVVYRINAGGPELYASGGNWQADKNIRKFVNTGHLWSRSANVTQYALEDSVPTRLFDSERFTRDGGAEMHWQLPVAPGRYEVRLYFAETDKKLMSIGGRVFNVSVEGNLLSRLDIFREAGGNSALMKAFDIVSDGLLDIQLERIVQNPAIMGIEVLKPANDNSSVDIAIDYKAPVVSVGSDIDLYSGDSINLAGQLIESSDTGAQLTYHWSKIAGSGSVVFTSENSLSTDVTIAHAGEYTLQLEVKDRDKSGVDTIVVSVTDKPESVPTPTPTPTPTPTPTPTPTPESTETIVVYRINAGGPEIRSKGGDWQSDKSARKYVSTGLTWSNAVDIDMTLMQPGIPKSLFVTERWDLASGDSLQYLLPVSPGAYQVNLYFAEIWPGAYKTGGRVFDVSVEGTLINGLDVYSEVGRDAALMKSVVVNTDSMLNIKFSHKVQNPAIKAIEVLSLNGPVHPTDDPAANPAPVVAVPAPVAPLPVALPQADTSNQCMVTGSSLSDAKRLYRLTCSLPRKDCDPAGQGRWTCSSTTL
;
A
#
# COMPACT_ATOMS: atom_id res chain seq x y z
N MET A 1 -51.08 81.10 -3.06
CA MET A 1 -51.61 80.47 -4.29
C MET A 1 -50.51 79.62 -4.92
N SER A 2 -50.79 78.33 -5.05
CA SER A 2 -50.25 77.28 -5.95
C SER A 2 -48.75 77.09 -6.24
N LEU A 3 -48.25 75.91 -5.82
CA LEU A 3 -47.40 74.91 -6.52
C LEU A 3 -46.66 75.31 -7.82
N CYS A 4 -45.37 74.98 -7.97
CA CYS A 4 -44.90 73.68 -8.47
C CYS A 4 -43.35 73.59 -8.70
N ALA A 5 -42.84 72.36 -8.49
CA ALA A 5 -41.66 71.70 -9.06
C ALA A 5 -40.21 72.11 -8.68
N ARG A 6 -39.59 71.23 -7.88
CA ARG A 6 -38.15 71.05 -7.64
C ARG A 6 -37.52 70.21 -8.75
N ILE A 7 -36.33 70.56 -9.25
CA ILE A 7 -35.23 69.62 -9.57
C ILE A 7 -33.90 70.33 -9.28
N VAL A 8 -33.14 69.81 -8.31
CA VAL A 8 -31.74 70.18 -8.01
C VAL A 8 -30.86 69.09 -8.60
N PHE A 9 -30.02 69.43 -9.58
CA PHE A 9 -28.93 68.57 -10.03
C PHE A 9 -27.72 68.82 -9.11
N LEU A 10 -27.47 67.87 -8.20
CA LEU A 10 -26.23 67.79 -7.42
C LEU A 10 -25.28 66.85 -8.15
N ILE A 11 -24.21 67.42 -8.71
CA ILE A 11 -23.08 66.68 -9.30
C ILE A 11 -22.28 66.11 -8.13
N THR A 12 -22.47 64.83 -7.81
CA THR A 12 -21.51 64.05 -7.03
C THR A 12 -20.63 63.27 -8.01
N GLY A 13 -19.34 63.62 -8.04
CA GLY A 13 -18.32 62.88 -8.77
C GLY A 13 -18.23 61.46 -8.23
N LEU A 14 -18.62 60.49 -9.06
CA LEU A 14 -18.27 59.09 -8.87
C LEU A 14 -16.87 58.90 -9.48
N LEU A 15 -15.84 58.88 -8.63
CA LEU A 15 -14.60 58.20 -8.97
C LEU A 15 -14.95 56.73 -9.19
N MET A 16 -15.13 56.32 -10.45
CA MET A 16 -15.07 54.91 -10.80
C MET A 16 -13.65 54.44 -10.51
N VAL A 17 -13.42 53.89 -9.32
CA VAL A 17 -12.31 52.98 -9.12
C VAL A 17 -12.66 51.74 -9.92
N SER A 18 -12.23 51.72 -11.18
CA SER A 18 -12.07 50.49 -11.95
C SER A 18 -11.24 49.55 -11.07
N ALA A 19 -11.89 48.57 -10.44
CA ALA A 19 -11.17 47.45 -9.86
C ALA A 19 -10.46 46.75 -11.01
N VAL A 20 -9.18 47.06 -11.20
CA VAL A 20 -8.31 46.36 -12.14
C VAL A 20 -8.30 44.92 -11.67
N ARG A 21 -9.06 44.05 -12.35
CA ARG A 21 -8.95 42.61 -12.11
C ARG A 21 -7.49 42.25 -12.37
N ALA A 22 -6.84 41.61 -11.42
CA ALA A 22 -5.51 41.06 -11.63
C ALA A 22 -5.57 40.16 -12.88
N GLN A 23 -4.76 40.49 -13.88
CA GLN A 23 -4.68 39.72 -15.12
C GLN A 23 -3.39 38.93 -15.11
N TRP A 24 -3.48 37.67 -15.55
CA TRP A 24 -2.31 36.86 -15.83
C TRP A 24 -1.45 37.52 -16.89
N SER A 25 -0.15 37.54 -16.67
CA SER A 25 0.84 37.89 -17.68
C SER A 25 1.89 36.79 -17.81
N THR A 26 2.60 36.78 -18.93
CA THR A 26 3.71 35.85 -19.16
C THR A 26 5.02 36.58 -18.96
N VAL A 27 5.95 35.94 -18.26
CA VAL A 27 7.31 36.43 -18.02
C VAL A 27 8.31 35.51 -18.74
N SER A 28 9.61 35.57 -18.41
CA SER A 28 10.62 34.80 -19.15
C SER A 28 10.27 33.32 -19.21
N HIS A 29 10.45 32.73 -20.38
CA HIS A 29 10.26 31.30 -20.60
C HIS A 29 11.48 30.53 -20.11
N ALA A 30 11.24 29.31 -19.64
CA ALA A 30 12.30 28.37 -19.38
C ALA A 30 12.99 27.91 -20.66
N ASN A 31 14.20 27.36 -20.53
CA ASN A 31 14.99 26.87 -21.65
C ASN A 31 14.40 25.56 -22.18
N GLU A 32 13.93 24.68 -21.29
CA GLU A 32 13.27 23.44 -21.63
C GLU A 32 11.76 23.51 -21.36
N ASN A 33 11.00 22.79 -22.17
CA ASN A 33 9.57 22.60 -21.99
C ASN A 33 9.30 21.27 -21.28
N ARG A 34 8.69 21.30 -20.09
CA ARG A 34 8.49 20.08 -19.29
C ARG A 34 7.25 20.06 -18.39
N TYR A 35 6.85 18.87 -17.96
CA TYR A 35 5.83 18.62 -16.93
C TYR A 35 6.24 17.44 -16.03
N GLU A 36 5.53 17.21 -14.92
CA GLU A 36 5.88 16.17 -13.92
C GLU A 36 7.31 16.27 -13.39
N MET A 37 7.80 17.51 -13.34
CA MET A 37 9.09 17.88 -12.81
C MET A 37 9.07 17.92 -11.27
N ILE A 38 10.25 17.84 -10.68
CA ILE A 38 10.46 18.24 -9.30
C ILE A 38 10.55 19.76 -9.25
N ALA A 39 9.84 20.41 -8.31
CA ALA A 39 9.83 21.86 -8.18
C ALA A 39 9.98 22.28 -6.72
N ALA A 40 10.99 23.07 -6.40
CA ALA A 40 11.25 23.58 -5.06
C ALA A 40 11.34 25.11 -5.04
N LEU A 41 11.08 25.71 -3.87
CA LEU A 41 11.35 27.13 -3.61
C LEU A 41 12.60 27.21 -2.75
N HIS A 42 13.67 27.82 -3.27
CA HIS A 42 14.95 28.00 -2.56
C HIS A 42 15.45 29.42 -2.77
N GLY A 43 15.74 30.13 -1.69
CA GLY A 43 16.25 31.51 -1.77
C GLY A 43 15.36 32.49 -2.54
N GLY A 44 14.03 32.31 -2.54
CA GLY A 44 13.10 33.14 -3.31
C GLY A 44 13.06 32.82 -4.82
N LYS A 45 13.68 31.72 -5.24
CA LYS A 45 13.76 31.28 -6.64
C LYS A 45 13.04 29.95 -6.82
N ILE A 46 12.48 29.72 -8.01
CA ILE A 46 11.85 28.44 -8.36
C ILE A 46 12.93 27.57 -8.99
N VAL A 47 13.23 26.44 -8.35
CA VAL A 47 14.18 25.44 -8.84
C VAL A 47 13.39 24.28 -9.41
N VAL A 48 13.63 23.94 -10.67
CA VAL A 48 12.98 22.85 -11.39
C VAL A 48 14.03 21.81 -11.81
N LEU A 49 13.74 20.54 -11.55
CA LEU A 49 14.60 19.42 -11.95
C LEU A 49 13.78 18.37 -12.69
N ASN A 50 14.40 17.78 -13.70
CA ASN A 50 13.88 16.65 -14.46
C ASN A 50 12.47 16.92 -15.04
N GLY A 51 11.69 15.87 -15.32
CA GLY A 51 10.35 15.95 -15.92
C GLY A 51 10.32 15.44 -17.36
N PHE A 52 9.15 15.49 -17.99
CA PHE A 52 8.94 15.01 -19.36
C PHE A 52 8.80 16.14 -20.36
N ASN A 53 9.43 15.98 -21.53
CA ASN A 53 9.19 16.84 -22.69
C ASN A 53 7.88 16.44 -23.42
N ARG A 54 7.65 17.03 -24.60
CA ARG A 54 6.47 16.73 -25.45
C ARG A 54 6.37 15.28 -25.90
N SER A 55 7.48 14.60 -26.11
CA SER A 55 7.55 13.19 -26.52
C SER A 55 7.45 12.22 -25.34
N VAL A 56 7.32 12.74 -24.11
CA VAL A 56 7.44 11.96 -22.87
C VAL A 56 8.86 11.37 -22.71
N ASP A 57 9.84 12.00 -23.33
CA ASP A 57 11.25 11.75 -23.04
C ASP A 57 11.66 12.56 -21.81
N LEU A 58 12.57 11.99 -21.04
CA LEU A 58 13.07 12.60 -19.83
C LEU A 58 13.94 13.82 -20.15
N VAL A 59 13.60 14.97 -19.58
CA VAL A 59 14.41 16.19 -19.65
C VAL A 59 15.40 16.19 -18.50
N ASN A 60 16.64 15.78 -18.75
CA ASN A 60 17.68 15.72 -17.73
C ASN A 60 18.37 17.08 -17.54
N SER A 61 17.77 17.99 -16.78
CA SER A 61 18.42 19.26 -16.44
C SER A 61 17.84 19.94 -15.21
N VAL A 62 18.65 20.83 -14.63
CA VAL A 62 18.26 21.75 -13.56
C VAL A 62 18.09 23.16 -14.12
N GLU A 63 16.94 23.77 -13.85
CA GLU A 63 16.63 25.14 -14.23
C GLU A 63 16.16 25.97 -13.03
N ILE A 64 16.68 27.19 -12.91
CA ILE A 64 16.37 28.10 -11.79
C ILE A 64 15.78 29.39 -12.34
N PHE A 65 14.55 29.70 -11.94
CA PHE A 65 13.91 30.97 -12.23
C PHE A 65 14.16 31.97 -11.12
N ASP A 66 14.76 33.09 -11.50
CA ASP A 66 14.93 34.24 -10.63
C ASP A 66 13.87 35.31 -10.97
N PRO A 67 12.88 35.53 -10.08
CA PRO A 67 11.83 36.53 -10.33
C PRO A 67 12.35 37.97 -10.24
N ALA A 68 13.48 38.23 -9.56
CA ALA A 68 14.04 39.58 -9.43
C ALA A 68 14.67 40.06 -10.74
N THR A 69 15.31 39.16 -11.48
CA THR A 69 15.90 39.44 -12.79
C THR A 69 14.98 39.05 -13.95
N ASN A 70 13.90 38.30 -13.67
CA ASN A 70 13.02 37.71 -14.67
C ASN A 70 13.82 36.87 -15.70
N THR A 71 14.58 35.90 -15.20
CA THR A 71 15.42 35.05 -16.04
C THR A 71 15.45 33.62 -15.55
N TRP A 72 15.47 32.67 -16.49
CA TRP A 72 15.79 31.26 -16.23
C TRP A 72 17.28 31.00 -16.47
N THR A 73 17.92 30.34 -15.51
CA THR A 73 19.31 29.86 -15.63
C THR A 73 19.31 28.33 -15.72
N LEU A 74 19.81 27.81 -16.85
CA LEU A 74 20.12 26.39 -17.03
C LEU A 74 21.49 26.09 -16.41
N LYS A 75 21.60 25.03 -15.59
CA LYS A 75 22.83 24.69 -14.84
C LYS A 75 23.60 23.46 -15.38
N ASP A 76 23.24 22.95 -16.56
CA ASP A 76 23.73 21.70 -17.20
C ASP A 76 23.30 20.39 -16.49
N THR A 77 23.57 19.21 -17.08
CA THR A 77 22.89 17.92 -16.80
C THR A 77 22.95 17.47 -15.32
N THR A 78 21.97 16.67 -14.88
CA THR A 78 22.03 16.06 -13.55
C THR A 78 23.07 14.93 -13.47
N GLU A 79 23.77 14.54 -14.53
CA GLU A 79 24.43 13.24 -14.61
C GLU A 79 25.63 13.08 -13.67
N VAL A 80 25.44 12.26 -12.63
CA VAL A 80 26.49 11.38 -12.09
C VAL A 80 26.40 9.98 -12.76
N GLY A 81 25.50 9.85 -13.75
CA GLY A 81 25.09 8.65 -14.48
C GLY A 81 23.59 8.72 -14.82
N LEU A 82 23.06 7.81 -15.65
CA LEU A 82 21.63 7.76 -16.03
C LEU A 82 20.66 7.53 -14.84
N GLN A 83 21.15 7.33 -13.62
CA GLN A 83 20.36 6.84 -12.48
C GLN A 83 19.64 7.92 -11.67
N ASN A 84 20.00 9.21 -11.82
CA ASN A 84 19.35 10.31 -11.10
C ASN A 84 18.45 11.19 -11.97
N ALA A 85 18.41 10.88 -13.26
CA ALA A 85 17.47 11.44 -14.20
C ALA A 85 16.13 10.69 -14.00
N VAL A 86 15.24 11.28 -13.21
CA VAL A 86 13.99 10.63 -12.74
C VAL A 86 12.76 11.52 -12.89
N THR A 87 11.61 10.91 -13.18
CA THR A 87 10.27 11.51 -13.01
C THR A 87 9.54 10.85 -11.84
N HIS A 88 8.37 11.35 -11.45
CA HIS A 88 7.55 10.72 -10.41
C HIS A 88 8.27 10.51 -9.05
N ALA A 89 9.33 11.26 -8.76
CA ALA A 89 10.08 11.10 -7.52
C ALA A 89 9.40 11.89 -6.39
N GLY A 90 9.42 11.34 -5.18
CA GLY A 90 9.19 12.16 -3.99
C GLY A 90 10.44 13.00 -3.71
N TYR A 91 10.28 14.19 -3.13
CA TYR A 91 11.41 15.04 -2.79
C TYR A 91 11.17 15.85 -1.52
N VAL A 92 12.26 16.24 -0.84
CA VAL A 92 12.24 17.24 0.23
C VAL A 92 13.44 18.20 0.09
N LEU A 93 13.27 19.44 0.51
CA LEU A 93 14.35 20.43 0.58
C LEU A 93 14.84 20.56 2.03
N ILE A 94 16.13 20.32 2.26
CA ILE A 94 16.79 20.42 3.56
C ILE A 94 17.97 21.38 3.43
N GLY A 95 17.82 22.60 3.95
CA GLY A 95 18.81 23.66 3.72
C GLY A 95 18.99 23.94 2.22
N ASP A 96 20.21 23.76 1.72
CA ASP A 96 20.56 23.93 0.30
C ASP A 96 20.48 22.63 -0.51
N GLU A 97 20.09 21.52 0.12
CA GLU A 97 20.07 20.20 -0.49
C GLU A 97 18.65 19.74 -0.82
N LEU A 98 18.43 19.44 -2.09
CA LEU A 98 17.22 18.78 -2.56
C LEU A 98 17.43 17.27 -2.55
N TRP A 99 16.72 16.58 -1.67
CA TRP A 99 16.74 15.12 -1.56
C TRP A 99 15.64 14.55 -2.45
N ILE A 100 16.00 13.62 -3.31
CA ILE A 100 15.15 13.01 -4.33
C ILE A 100 15.11 11.51 -4.08
N PHE A 101 13.90 10.97 -3.88
CA PHE A 101 13.70 9.59 -3.47
C PHE A 101 13.04 8.80 -4.60
N GLY A 102 13.75 7.77 -5.08
CA GLY A 102 13.28 6.89 -6.14
C GLY A 102 12.92 7.63 -7.42
N GLY A 103 11.72 7.37 -7.93
CA GLY A 103 11.20 7.87 -9.20
C GLY A 103 11.35 6.85 -10.33
N ARG A 104 10.87 7.24 -11.51
CA ARG A 104 11.02 6.47 -12.75
C ARG A 104 12.25 6.95 -13.52
N VAL A 105 13.21 6.04 -13.67
CA VAL A 105 14.48 6.31 -14.35
C VAL A 105 14.32 6.15 -15.87
N GLY A 106 14.78 7.16 -16.61
CA GLY A 106 14.75 7.17 -18.09
C GLY A 106 13.40 7.58 -18.69
N ASP A 107 13.30 7.40 -20.01
CA ASP A 107 12.10 7.72 -20.79
C ASP A 107 10.91 6.81 -20.42
N HIS A 108 9.69 7.26 -20.72
CA HIS A 108 8.47 6.50 -20.44
C HIS A 108 8.52 5.08 -21.07
N PRO A 109 8.18 4.01 -20.31
CA PRO A 109 7.57 4.02 -18.99
C PRO A 109 8.52 4.11 -17.79
N GLY A 110 9.85 4.05 -17.99
CA GLY A 110 10.87 4.03 -16.95
C GLY A 110 10.73 2.89 -15.93
N PHE A 111 11.82 2.49 -15.27
CA PHE A 111 11.73 1.56 -14.13
C PHE A 111 11.69 2.34 -12.82
N VAL A 112 11.01 1.78 -11.81
CA VAL A 112 10.94 2.40 -10.47
C VAL A 112 12.25 2.15 -9.74
N SER A 113 12.89 3.22 -9.28
CA SER A 113 14.18 3.18 -8.57
C SER A 113 13.99 3.19 -7.05
N ASP A 114 14.93 2.56 -6.35
CA ASP A 114 15.13 2.65 -4.90
C ASP A 114 16.28 3.60 -4.52
N GLN A 115 16.90 4.25 -5.49
CA GLN A 115 18.03 5.14 -5.25
C GLN A 115 17.57 6.48 -4.67
N VAL A 116 18.40 7.04 -3.80
CA VAL A 116 18.23 8.40 -3.26
C VAL A 116 19.36 9.26 -3.78
N TRP A 117 19.02 10.39 -4.38
CA TRP A 117 19.98 11.35 -4.91
C TRP A 117 19.79 12.69 -4.24
N ILE A 118 20.89 13.33 -3.87
CA ILE A 118 20.89 14.59 -3.14
C ILE A 118 21.63 15.62 -3.97
N TYR A 119 20.92 16.67 -4.36
CA TYR A 119 21.45 17.77 -5.16
C TYR A 119 21.63 19.01 -4.31
N ASN A 120 22.86 19.52 -4.23
CA ASN A 120 23.12 20.82 -3.62
C ASN A 120 22.94 21.93 -4.65
N ILE A 121 21.95 22.80 -4.40
CA ILE A 121 21.52 23.87 -5.31
C ILE A 121 22.59 24.96 -5.45
N VAL A 122 23.36 25.21 -4.39
CA VAL A 122 24.37 26.28 -4.35
C VAL A 122 25.65 25.86 -5.03
N THR A 123 26.16 24.66 -4.72
CA THR A 123 27.42 24.14 -5.29
C THR A 123 27.24 23.45 -6.63
N ASN A 124 26.00 23.24 -7.08
CA ASN A 124 25.66 22.49 -8.29
C ASN A 124 26.30 21.10 -8.31
N SER A 125 26.17 20.36 -7.20
CA SER A 125 26.82 19.06 -7.03
C SER A 125 25.85 18.01 -6.52
N TRP A 126 26.06 16.78 -6.97
CA TRP A 126 25.26 15.62 -6.60
C TRP A 126 26.04 14.69 -5.68
N ARG A 127 25.32 14.03 -4.77
CA ARG A 127 25.81 12.90 -4.00
C ARG A 127 24.72 11.87 -3.80
N GLN A 128 25.12 10.62 -3.59
CA GLN A 128 24.18 9.55 -3.28
C GLN A 128 23.72 9.69 -1.81
N GLY A 129 22.43 9.45 -1.59
CA GLY A 129 21.81 9.35 -0.27
C GLY A 129 21.64 7.90 0.18
N PRO A 130 21.01 7.67 1.34
CA PRO A 130 20.72 6.34 1.84
C PRO A 130 19.69 5.64 0.95
N VAL A 131 20.05 4.49 0.38
CA VAL A 131 19.18 3.69 -0.51
C VAL A 131 17.87 3.32 0.20
N LEU A 132 16.74 3.38 -0.52
CA LEU A 132 15.42 3.06 0.01
C LEU A 132 15.30 1.54 0.29
N PRO A 133 14.51 1.13 1.30
CA PRO A 133 14.23 -0.30 1.55
C PRO A 133 13.49 -1.01 0.41
N ARG A 134 12.90 -0.24 -0.50
CA ARG A 134 12.22 -0.71 -1.70
C ARG A 134 12.11 0.40 -2.75
N PRO A 135 11.89 0.03 -4.02
CA PRO A 135 11.58 0.99 -5.07
C PRO A 135 10.31 1.80 -4.77
N PHE A 136 10.37 3.09 -5.12
CA PHE A 136 9.34 4.09 -4.83
C PHE A 136 9.18 5.05 -5.99
N ALA A 137 7.94 5.29 -6.44
CA ALA A 137 7.60 6.34 -7.39
C ALA A 137 6.13 6.78 -7.21
N GLY A 138 5.82 8.02 -7.57
CA GLY A 138 4.48 8.58 -7.58
C GLY A 138 3.84 8.75 -6.20
N GLY A 139 4.62 8.62 -5.12
CA GLY A 139 4.16 8.78 -3.75
C GLY A 139 4.64 10.08 -3.10
N GLY A 140 4.31 10.24 -1.83
CA GLY A 140 4.57 11.44 -1.04
C GLY A 140 5.89 11.40 -0.31
N ALA A 141 6.55 12.56 -0.22
CA ALA A 141 7.72 12.79 0.61
C ALA A 141 7.53 14.08 1.41
N ALA A 142 7.89 14.04 2.69
CA ALA A 142 7.82 15.19 3.58
C ALA A 142 8.88 15.11 4.67
N ILE A 143 9.32 16.25 5.19
CA ILE A 143 10.22 16.30 6.35
C ILE A 143 9.55 17.06 7.49
N VAL A 144 9.52 16.45 8.67
CA VAL A 144 9.05 17.05 9.93
C VAL A 144 10.02 16.66 11.02
N ASP A 145 10.48 17.63 11.81
CA ASP A 145 11.36 17.39 12.97
C ASP A 145 12.58 16.50 12.61
N GLN A 146 13.31 16.89 11.56
CA GLN A 146 14.48 16.16 11.04
C GLN A 146 14.22 14.72 10.56
N ARG A 147 12.96 14.30 10.46
CA ARG A 147 12.54 12.99 9.98
C ARG A 147 11.88 13.10 8.62
N ILE A 148 12.42 12.36 7.66
CA ILE A 148 11.87 12.25 6.32
C ILE A 148 10.84 11.12 6.32
N HIS A 149 9.63 11.42 5.89
CA HIS A 149 8.52 10.50 5.72
C HIS A 149 8.31 10.23 4.23
N LEU A 150 8.34 8.96 3.83
CA LEU A 150 8.00 8.49 2.48
C LEU A 150 6.80 7.56 2.55
N PHE A 151 5.77 7.82 1.75
CA PHE A 151 4.54 7.05 1.83
C PHE A 151 3.74 7.02 0.52
N GLY A 152 2.92 5.99 0.36
CA GLY A 152 2.06 5.82 -0.80
C GLY A 152 2.82 5.53 -2.11
N GLY A 153 2.18 5.78 -3.24
CA GLY A 153 2.79 5.68 -4.57
C GLY A 153 2.59 4.32 -5.23
N LEU A 154 3.58 3.90 -6.01
CA LEU A 154 3.54 2.71 -6.85
C LEU A 154 4.46 1.60 -6.32
N ASP A 155 4.13 0.35 -6.64
CA ASP A 155 5.02 -0.78 -6.43
C ASP A 155 6.20 -0.80 -7.42
N GLU A 156 7.16 -1.70 -7.20
CA GLU A 156 8.37 -1.82 -8.02
C GLU A 156 8.06 -2.10 -9.50
N LYS A 157 6.95 -2.78 -9.80
CA LYS A 157 6.51 -3.02 -11.18
C LYS A 157 5.79 -1.82 -11.79
N ALA A 158 5.56 -0.78 -10.99
CA ALA A 158 4.57 0.26 -11.26
C ALA A 158 3.31 -0.35 -11.86
N SER A 159 2.72 -1.26 -11.10
CA SER A 159 1.58 -2.09 -11.44
C SER A 159 0.46 -2.00 -10.40
N CYS A 160 0.79 -1.74 -9.14
CA CYS A 160 -0.20 -1.53 -8.09
C CYS A 160 0.10 -0.26 -7.29
N ASP A 161 -0.97 0.38 -6.82
CA ASP A 161 -0.91 1.39 -5.76
C ASP A 161 -0.47 0.75 -4.44
N VAL A 162 0.41 1.43 -3.69
CA VAL A 162 0.88 0.97 -2.38
C VAL A 162 0.62 2.01 -1.30
N ASN A 163 0.62 1.56 -0.04
CA ASN A 163 0.33 2.38 1.14
C ASN A 163 1.41 2.31 2.22
N PHE A 164 2.63 1.90 1.86
CA PHE A 164 3.72 1.83 2.82
C PHE A 164 4.00 3.21 3.44
N HIS A 165 4.69 3.20 4.57
CA HIS A 165 5.21 4.40 5.21
C HIS A 165 6.60 4.11 5.80
N PHE A 166 7.64 4.74 5.25
CA PHE A 166 9.00 4.71 5.78
C PHE A 166 9.37 6.04 6.42
N VAL A 167 10.22 5.98 7.44
CA VAL A 167 10.81 7.14 8.10
C VAL A 167 12.33 7.03 8.11
N TYR A 168 13.01 8.13 7.79
CA TYR A 168 14.46 8.26 7.94
C TYR A 168 14.78 9.42 8.87
N ASP A 169 15.45 9.14 9.99
CA ASP A 169 15.89 10.15 10.93
C ASP A 169 17.28 10.66 10.50
N THR A 170 17.34 11.92 10.05
CA THR A 170 18.57 12.52 9.50
C THR A 170 19.65 12.78 10.57
N THR A 171 19.33 12.61 11.85
CA THR A 171 20.25 12.84 12.97
C THR A 171 20.93 11.57 13.47
N THR A 172 20.52 10.40 12.97
CA THR A 172 21.00 9.09 13.45
C THR A 172 21.56 8.24 12.31
N SER A 173 22.31 7.19 12.67
CA SER A 173 22.80 6.18 11.73
C SER A 173 21.86 4.97 11.60
N ALA A 174 20.62 5.05 12.10
CA ALA A 174 19.71 3.91 12.18
C ALA A 174 19.11 3.48 10.82
N GLY A 175 19.30 4.27 9.76
CA GLY A 175 18.77 3.98 8.43
C GLY A 175 17.26 4.21 8.31
N TRP A 176 16.67 3.65 7.25
CA TRP A 176 15.23 3.72 6.97
C TRP A 176 14.44 2.76 7.87
N GLN A 177 13.37 3.25 8.49
CA GLN A 177 12.48 2.48 9.35
C GLN A 177 11.12 2.29 8.69
N ASN A 178 10.62 1.05 8.69
CA ASN A 178 9.27 0.75 8.20
C ASN A 178 8.24 0.87 9.33
N ILE A 179 7.36 1.88 9.23
CA ILE A 179 6.29 2.11 10.19
C ILE A 179 4.91 1.76 9.62
N SER A 180 4.85 1.02 8.51
CA SER A 180 3.58 0.72 7.83
C SER A 180 2.60 -0.07 8.71
N SER A 181 3.10 -0.90 9.65
CA SER A 181 2.24 -1.65 10.58
C SER A 181 1.43 -0.77 11.53
N THR A 182 1.93 0.43 11.83
CA THR A 182 1.29 1.38 12.75
C THR A 182 0.75 2.63 12.06
N ALA A 183 1.29 2.99 10.88
CA ALA A 183 1.07 4.28 10.24
C ALA A 183 0.97 4.20 8.70
N ALA A 184 0.52 3.07 8.14
CA ALA A 184 0.26 2.95 6.71
C ALA A 184 -0.65 4.08 6.20
N MET A 185 -0.37 4.59 5.00
CA MET A 185 -1.17 5.63 4.38
C MET A 185 -2.59 5.11 4.10
N PRO A 186 -3.65 5.84 4.51
CA PRO A 186 -5.00 5.46 4.14
C PRO A 186 -5.19 5.62 2.64
N MET A 187 -5.82 4.62 2.03
CA MET A 187 -6.09 4.58 0.59
C MET A 187 -4.81 4.67 -0.25
N ALA A 188 -4.23 3.51 -0.53
CA ALA A 188 -3.12 3.37 -1.48
C ALA A 188 -3.46 4.11 -2.79
N ARG A 189 -2.63 5.09 -3.15
CA ARG A 189 -2.81 5.92 -4.34
C ARG A 189 -1.48 6.52 -4.77
N ASN A 190 -1.43 7.00 -6.00
CA ASN A 190 -0.27 7.67 -6.59
C ASN A 190 -0.66 9.07 -7.12
N HIS A 191 0.34 9.83 -7.56
CA HIS A 191 0.21 11.16 -8.14
C HIS A 191 -0.63 12.14 -7.29
N PHE A 192 -0.45 12.08 -5.97
CA PHE A 192 -1.11 12.95 -5.01
C PHE A 192 -0.13 14.00 -4.48
N SER A 193 -0.63 15.18 -4.14
CA SER A 193 0.20 16.25 -3.59
C SER A 193 0.53 16.01 -2.13
N THR A 194 1.77 16.34 -1.74
CA THR A 194 2.25 16.28 -0.36
C THR A 194 2.74 17.63 0.12
N VAL A 195 2.35 18.05 1.32
CA VAL A 195 2.78 19.32 1.91
C VAL A 195 2.79 19.27 3.43
N VAL A 196 3.73 19.99 4.05
CA VAL A 196 3.82 20.12 5.50
C VAL A 196 3.22 21.46 5.95
N TYR A 197 2.29 21.43 6.90
CA TYR A 197 1.71 22.62 7.53
C TYR A 197 1.58 22.39 9.04
N LYS A 198 2.11 23.33 9.85
CA LYS A 198 2.13 23.25 11.33
C LYS A 198 2.53 21.86 11.84
N GLU A 199 3.67 21.35 11.37
CA GLU A 199 4.25 20.04 11.74
C GLU A 199 3.41 18.81 11.37
N LYS A 200 2.36 18.97 10.56
CA LYS A 200 1.55 17.87 10.03
C LYS A 200 1.74 17.70 8.54
N ILE A 201 1.61 16.47 8.06
CA ILE A 201 1.85 16.11 6.66
C ILE A 201 0.51 15.87 5.98
N TYR A 202 0.21 16.61 4.92
CA TYR A 202 -1.05 16.53 4.18
C TYR A 202 -0.83 15.80 2.87
N ALA A 203 -1.70 14.84 2.56
CA ALA A 203 -1.74 14.07 1.32
C ALA A 203 -3.06 14.34 0.59
N LEU A 204 -3.00 15.07 -0.52
CA LEU A 204 -4.16 15.73 -1.14
C LEU A 204 -4.36 15.25 -2.58
N GLY A 205 -5.59 14.82 -2.90
CA GLY A 205 -5.94 14.31 -4.23
C GLY A 205 -5.23 13.00 -4.55
N GLY A 206 -4.97 12.79 -5.84
CA GLY A 206 -4.29 11.61 -6.37
C GLY A 206 -5.11 10.84 -7.37
N GLN A 207 -4.61 9.66 -7.73
CA GLN A 207 -5.31 8.71 -8.55
C GLN A 207 -5.04 7.28 -8.11
N ASN A 208 -6.00 6.41 -8.43
CA ASN A 208 -5.96 4.98 -8.20
C ASN A 208 -6.04 4.25 -9.54
N HIS A 209 -5.69 2.97 -9.53
CA HIS A 209 -5.83 2.08 -10.69
C HIS A 209 -4.95 2.54 -11.87
N HIS A 210 -3.74 3.00 -11.57
CA HIS A 210 -2.79 3.36 -12.61
C HIS A 210 -2.40 2.13 -13.46
N ASP A 211 -2.59 0.87 -12.99
CA ASP A 211 -2.10 -0.34 -13.69
C ASP A 211 -2.81 -1.70 -13.35
N ARG A 212 -2.29 -2.78 -13.98
CA ARG A 212 -2.83 -4.14 -14.24
C ARG A 212 -3.38 -4.97 -13.06
N CYS A 213 -3.16 -4.58 -11.81
CA CYS A 213 -3.68 -5.31 -10.64
C CYS A 213 -5.22 -5.21 -10.53
N TYR A 214 -5.80 -4.18 -11.16
CA TYR A 214 -7.23 -4.00 -11.33
C TYR A 214 -7.56 -3.87 -12.83
N LYS A 215 -8.55 -4.64 -13.33
CA LYS A 215 -9.03 -4.52 -14.72
C LYS A 215 -10.02 -3.35 -14.83
N GLY A 216 -9.53 -2.12 -14.66
CA GLY A 216 -10.36 -0.92 -14.77
C GLY A 216 -9.54 0.33 -15.12
N PRO A 217 -10.20 1.40 -15.59
CA PRO A 217 -9.51 2.63 -15.96
C PRO A 217 -8.92 3.33 -14.73
N THR A 218 -7.80 4.03 -14.94
CA THR A 218 -7.23 4.95 -13.95
C THR A 218 -8.29 5.97 -13.51
N ARG A 219 -8.39 6.19 -12.20
CA ARG A 219 -9.41 7.04 -11.59
C ARG A 219 -8.76 8.08 -10.69
N GLU A 220 -8.93 9.35 -11.03
CA GLU A 220 -8.60 10.45 -10.13
C GLU A 220 -9.56 10.49 -8.92
N VAL A 221 -9.04 10.92 -7.77
CA VAL A 221 -9.78 10.98 -6.51
C VAL A 221 -9.67 12.36 -5.87
N SER A 222 -10.65 12.71 -5.03
CA SER A 222 -10.75 13.98 -4.30
C SER A 222 -10.25 13.89 -2.85
N HIS A 223 -9.61 12.78 -2.47
CA HIS A 223 -9.40 12.48 -1.05
C HIS A 223 -8.29 13.34 -0.43
N ALA A 224 -8.53 13.83 0.79
CA ALA A 224 -7.55 14.58 1.57
C ALA A 224 -7.31 13.89 2.91
N HIS A 225 -6.04 13.64 3.25
CA HIS A 225 -5.66 13.06 4.53
C HIS A 225 -4.56 13.89 5.18
N VAL A 226 -4.53 13.89 6.51
CA VAL A 226 -3.45 14.48 7.29
C VAL A 226 -2.82 13.42 8.19
N PHE A 227 -1.50 13.39 8.24
CA PHE A 227 -0.72 12.60 9.16
C PHE A 227 -0.13 13.49 10.25
N ASP A 228 -0.24 13.03 11.48
CA ASP A 228 0.37 13.63 12.65
C ASP A 228 1.57 12.77 13.08
N PRO A 229 2.82 13.20 12.80
CA PRO A 229 4.02 12.45 13.15
C PRO A 229 4.20 12.21 14.65
N LYS A 230 3.58 13.01 15.51
CA LYS A 230 3.67 12.86 16.98
C LYS A 230 2.82 11.70 17.47
N THR A 231 1.69 11.46 16.83
CA THR A 231 0.76 10.38 17.21
C THR A 231 0.85 9.15 16.30
N LEU A 232 1.58 9.26 15.20
CA LEU A 232 1.67 8.26 14.13
C LEU A 232 0.32 7.90 13.52
N LYS A 233 -0.63 8.85 13.52
CA LYS A 233 -1.99 8.63 13.03
C LYS A 233 -2.29 9.47 11.82
N TRP A 234 -2.98 8.84 10.87
CA TRP A 234 -3.65 9.52 9.78
C TRP A 234 -5.09 9.86 10.16
N ALA A 235 -5.59 10.98 9.66
CA ALA A 235 -6.98 11.38 9.74
C ALA A 235 -7.50 11.80 8.37
N ARG A 236 -8.80 11.55 8.12
CA ARG A 236 -9.49 12.02 6.92
C ARG A 236 -9.91 13.48 7.09
N LEU A 237 -9.75 14.27 6.04
CA LEU A 237 -10.18 15.67 5.94
C LEU A 237 -11.34 15.82 4.94
N HIS A 238 -11.94 17.00 4.84
CA HIS A 238 -12.87 17.29 3.76
C HIS A 238 -12.20 17.08 2.40
N ASP A 239 -12.91 16.36 1.54
CA ASP A 239 -12.46 16.09 0.18
C ASP A 239 -12.36 17.38 -0.64
N LEU A 240 -11.46 17.37 -1.62
CA LEU A 240 -11.33 18.41 -2.61
C LEU A 240 -12.67 18.63 -3.31
N PRO A 241 -12.97 19.86 -3.80
CA PRO A 241 -14.23 20.15 -4.50
C PRO A 241 -14.48 19.29 -5.75
N PHE A 242 -13.43 18.66 -6.29
CA PHE A 242 -13.48 17.73 -7.42
C PHE A 242 -12.25 16.79 -7.38
N ASN A 243 -12.35 15.64 -8.06
CA ASN A 243 -11.23 14.72 -8.26
C ASN A 243 -10.06 15.43 -8.94
N ARG A 244 -8.82 15.13 -8.53
CA ARG A 244 -7.63 15.79 -9.07
C ARG A 244 -6.34 15.05 -8.75
N SER A 245 -5.46 14.88 -9.74
CA SER A 245 -4.07 14.41 -9.60
C SER A 245 -3.08 15.29 -10.37
N HIS A 246 -1.78 14.97 -10.30
CA HIS A 246 -0.71 15.66 -11.03
C HIS A 246 -0.58 17.14 -10.65
N THR A 247 -0.64 17.44 -9.36
CA THR A 247 -0.48 18.80 -8.79
C THR A 247 0.68 18.91 -7.80
N GLU A 248 1.51 17.87 -7.70
CA GLU A 248 2.59 17.72 -6.74
C GLU A 248 3.62 18.86 -6.81
N PRO A 249 4.14 19.26 -8.00
CA PRO A 249 5.06 20.41 -8.08
C PRO A 249 4.39 21.78 -7.84
N ALA A 250 3.07 21.84 -7.86
CA ALA A 250 2.27 23.08 -7.76
C ALA A 250 1.40 23.17 -6.49
N THR A 251 1.69 22.32 -5.50
CA THR A 251 1.04 22.37 -4.18
C THR A 251 2.00 22.90 -3.14
N PHE A 252 1.60 23.96 -2.42
CA PHE A 252 2.48 24.63 -1.47
C PHE A 252 1.69 25.37 -0.39
N VAL A 253 2.33 25.62 0.76
CA VAL A 253 1.78 26.49 1.82
C VAL A 253 2.13 27.94 1.53
N HIS A 254 1.16 28.83 1.70
CA HIS A 254 1.36 30.28 1.74
C HIS A 254 0.38 30.91 2.73
N GLY A 255 0.91 31.60 3.74
CA GLY A 255 0.10 32.10 4.85
C GLY A 255 -0.55 30.95 5.65
N ASP A 256 -1.84 31.06 5.93
CA ASP A 256 -2.66 30.04 6.63
C ASP A 256 -3.34 29.05 5.67
N LYS A 257 -2.91 29.02 4.40
CA LYS A 257 -3.54 28.24 3.34
C LYS A 257 -2.56 27.29 2.64
N ILE A 258 -3.10 26.18 2.16
CA ILE A 258 -2.47 25.32 1.17
C ILE A 258 -3.07 25.65 -0.18
N TYR A 259 -2.24 26.00 -1.16
CA TYR A 259 -2.64 26.25 -2.54
C TYR A 259 -2.38 25.03 -3.42
N MET A 260 -3.29 24.76 -4.36
CA MET A 260 -3.21 23.67 -5.34
C MET A 260 -3.56 24.17 -6.74
N VAL A 261 -2.56 24.23 -7.63
CA VAL A 261 -2.64 24.87 -8.96
C VAL A 261 -2.51 23.82 -10.08
N GLY A 262 -3.32 23.90 -11.14
CA GLY A 262 -3.20 23.03 -12.31
C GLY A 262 -3.78 21.61 -12.18
N GLY A 263 -3.11 20.59 -12.68
CA GLY A 263 -3.54 19.19 -12.56
C GLY A 263 -4.27 18.64 -13.77
N LYS A 264 -4.39 17.31 -13.79
CA LYS A 264 -4.85 16.56 -14.96
C LYS A 264 -6.29 16.88 -15.33
N THR A 265 -7.18 16.81 -14.34
CA THR A 265 -8.55 17.32 -14.45
C THR A 265 -8.66 18.72 -13.87
N ASN A 266 -9.52 19.55 -14.48
CA ASN A 266 -9.74 20.94 -14.07
C ASN A 266 -8.43 21.78 -14.02
N GLY A 267 -7.51 21.54 -14.97
CA GLY A 267 -6.17 22.13 -14.99
C GLY A 267 -6.08 23.65 -15.09
N ALA A 268 -7.19 24.36 -15.30
CA ALA A 268 -7.23 25.82 -15.19
C ALA A 268 -7.49 26.32 -13.75
N LYS A 269 -7.97 25.46 -12.85
CA LYS A 269 -8.44 25.88 -11.54
C LYS A 269 -7.31 26.08 -10.53
N VAL A 270 -7.51 26.99 -9.59
CA VAL A 270 -6.69 27.14 -8.38
C VAL A 270 -7.57 26.86 -7.18
N LEU A 271 -7.10 25.98 -6.30
CA LEU A 271 -7.75 25.68 -5.03
C LEU A 271 -6.92 26.28 -3.90
N SER A 272 -7.60 26.78 -2.88
CA SER A 272 -7.00 27.00 -1.57
C SER A 272 -7.72 26.18 -0.51
N TYR A 273 -6.99 25.73 0.49
CA TYR A 273 -7.51 24.97 1.61
C TYR A 273 -7.05 25.62 2.91
N ARG A 274 -7.96 25.81 3.86
CA ARG A 274 -7.66 26.29 5.22
C ARG A 274 -7.66 25.11 6.18
N PRO A 275 -6.48 24.59 6.60
CA PRO A 275 -6.44 23.38 7.41
C PRO A 275 -7.07 23.54 8.79
N ASP A 276 -7.04 24.75 9.37
CA ASP A 276 -7.62 25.01 10.70
C ASP A 276 -9.16 24.96 10.69
N ALA A 277 -9.79 25.21 9.53
CA ALA A 277 -11.24 25.19 9.37
C ALA A 277 -11.74 23.94 8.60
N ASP A 278 -10.83 23.17 8.00
CA ASP A 278 -11.11 22.07 7.09
C ASP A 278 -12.05 22.47 5.94
N VAL A 279 -11.77 23.60 5.29
CA VAL A 279 -12.58 24.16 4.20
C VAL A 279 -11.74 24.41 2.95
N TRP A 280 -12.25 23.94 1.82
CA TRP A 280 -11.75 24.23 0.48
C TRP A 280 -12.44 25.44 -0.14
N LYS A 281 -11.70 26.23 -0.91
CA LYS A 281 -12.19 27.30 -1.77
C LYS A 281 -11.65 27.11 -3.20
N VAL A 282 -12.53 27.26 -4.19
CA VAL A 282 -12.11 27.45 -5.59
C VAL A 282 -11.84 28.94 -5.79
N GLU A 283 -10.58 29.30 -6.06
CA GLU A 283 -10.15 30.68 -6.26
C GLU A 283 -10.45 31.12 -7.70
N LYS A 284 -11.71 31.49 -7.97
CA LYS A 284 -12.20 31.85 -9.32
C LYS A 284 -11.40 33.01 -9.93
N GLU A 285 -11.05 33.99 -9.10
CA GLU A 285 -10.20 35.13 -9.43
C GLU A 285 -8.76 34.77 -9.82
N LEU A 286 -8.30 33.55 -9.50
CA LEU A 286 -6.98 33.03 -9.85
C LEU A 286 -7.06 31.93 -10.94
N GLU A 287 -8.18 31.80 -11.64
CA GLU A 287 -8.31 30.83 -12.74
C GLU A 287 -7.27 31.12 -13.83
N LEU A 288 -6.50 30.10 -14.20
CA LEU A 288 -5.43 30.18 -15.18
C LEU A 288 -5.98 30.41 -16.58
N PRO A 289 -5.22 31.09 -17.47
CA PRO A 289 -5.63 31.27 -18.85
C PRO A 289 -5.63 29.95 -19.65
N ASP A 290 -4.83 28.97 -19.20
CA ASP A 290 -4.63 27.70 -19.87
C ASP A 290 -4.91 26.52 -18.93
N THR A 291 -5.32 25.38 -19.48
CA THR A 291 -5.44 24.12 -18.74
C THR A 291 -4.08 23.43 -18.67
N ILE A 292 -3.46 23.42 -17.49
CA ILE A 292 -2.09 22.92 -17.28
C ILE A 292 -2.05 21.79 -16.25
N MET A 293 -1.33 20.72 -16.58
CA MET A 293 -1.07 19.58 -15.71
C MET A 293 0.35 19.62 -15.16
N ALA A 294 0.53 19.22 -13.90
CA ALA A 294 1.82 19.18 -13.20
C ALA A 294 2.73 20.40 -13.41
N PRO A 295 2.24 21.65 -13.28
CA PRO A 295 3.11 22.83 -13.37
C PRO A 295 3.93 23.01 -12.09
N ALA A 296 4.98 23.83 -12.14
CA ALA A 296 5.64 24.35 -10.94
C ALA A 296 4.94 25.64 -10.52
N ALA A 297 4.55 25.78 -9.26
CA ALA A 297 3.87 27.01 -8.82
C ALA A 297 4.33 27.47 -7.44
N ARG A 298 4.63 28.77 -7.27
CA ARG A 298 5.01 29.37 -5.97
C ARG A 298 4.54 30.81 -5.86
N VAL A 299 4.22 31.22 -4.64
CA VAL A 299 3.98 32.64 -4.32
C VAL A 299 5.29 33.27 -3.87
N ILE A 300 5.72 34.31 -4.57
CA ILE A 300 6.94 35.07 -4.29
C ILE A 300 6.57 36.55 -4.33
N GLU A 301 6.82 37.27 -3.23
CA GLU A 301 6.53 38.71 -3.11
C GLU A 301 5.09 39.08 -3.51
N GLY A 302 4.11 38.32 -3.02
CA GLY A 302 2.68 38.57 -3.30
C GLY A 302 2.22 38.19 -4.72
N LYS A 303 3.09 37.62 -5.56
CA LYS A 303 2.75 37.15 -6.90
C LYS A 303 2.77 35.64 -6.98
N LEU A 304 1.73 35.06 -7.57
CA LEU A 304 1.69 33.64 -7.90
C LEU A 304 2.35 33.43 -9.26
N TYR A 305 3.50 32.75 -9.25
CA TYR A 305 4.20 32.29 -10.44
C TYR A 305 3.80 30.85 -10.73
N VAL A 306 3.51 30.54 -11.99
CA VAL A 306 3.15 29.21 -12.48
C VAL A 306 3.95 28.91 -13.75
N ALA A 307 4.97 28.08 -13.61
CA ALA A 307 5.93 27.76 -14.63
C ALA A 307 5.68 26.37 -15.23
N MET A 308 5.88 26.29 -16.55
CA MET A 308 5.85 25.06 -17.34
C MET A 308 4.54 24.27 -17.16
N GLY A 309 4.57 22.95 -17.34
CA GLY A 309 3.39 22.07 -17.25
C GLY A 309 2.90 21.56 -18.60
N GLY A 310 2.07 20.53 -18.58
CA GLY A 310 1.49 19.89 -19.76
C GLY A 310 0.16 20.54 -20.14
N GLU A 311 0.09 21.16 -21.31
CA GLU A 311 -1.12 21.79 -21.84
C GLU A 311 -2.04 20.76 -22.53
N SER A 312 -3.36 20.91 -22.33
CA SER A 312 -4.41 20.09 -22.99
C SER A 312 -4.31 18.57 -22.78
N GLY A 313 -3.89 18.12 -21.58
CA GLY A 313 -3.91 16.69 -21.23
C GLY A 313 -2.83 15.89 -21.95
N TYR A 314 -1.56 16.11 -21.58
CA TYR A 314 -0.33 15.43 -22.03
C TYR A 314 0.35 15.94 -23.30
N ILE A 315 -0.39 16.57 -24.22
CA ILE A 315 0.05 16.68 -25.62
C ILE A 315 1.06 17.81 -25.88
N ASN A 316 1.21 18.77 -24.96
CA ASN A 316 2.09 19.92 -25.15
C ASN A 316 2.78 20.35 -23.84
N ALA A 317 3.99 19.83 -23.59
CA ALA A 317 4.85 20.42 -22.56
C ALA A 317 5.14 21.90 -22.89
N SER A 318 4.96 22.77 -21.91
CA SER A 318 5.12 24.22 -21.99
C SER A 318 6.41 24.69 -21.31
N SER A 319 7.04 25.73 -21.85
CA SER A 319 8.14 26.47 -21.19
C SER A 319 7.67 27.80 -20.58
N ALA A 320 6.39 28.13 -20.69
CA ALA A 320 5.86 29.43 -20.28
C ALA A 320 5.86 29.60 -18.75
N THR A 321 6.15 30.82 -18.29
CA THR A 321 5.99 31.22 -16.89
C THR A 321 4.88 32.27 -16.80
N ARG A 322 3.78 31.91 -16.16
CA ARG A 322 2.60 32.75 -15.95
C ARG A 322 2.70 33.39 -14.58
N VAL A 323 2.34 34.66 -14.45
CA VAL A 323 2.33 35.37 -13.18
C VAL A 323 1.04 36.16 -13.00
N ILE A 324 0.53 36.18 -11.78
CA ILE A 324 -0.57 37.04 -11.36
C ILE A 324 -0.28 37.60 -9.96
N THR A 325 -0.62 38.86 -9.72
CA THR A 325 -0.58 39.45 -8.38
C THR A 325 -1.75 38.90 -7.57
N LEU A 326 -1.48 38.36 -6.38
CA LEU A 326 -2.54 37.94 -5.47
C LEU A 326 -3.30 39.18 -4.97
N PRO A 327 -4.65 39.13 -4.87
CA PRO A 327 -5.40 40.18 -4.22
C PRO A 327 -4.91 40.33 -2.78
N ASP A 328 -4.54 41.54 -2.36
CA ASP A 328 -3.96 41.80 -1.04
C ASP A 328 -4.74 41.09 0.08
N ALA A 329 -4.02 40.38 0.95
CA ALA A 329 -4.57 39.90 2.20
C ALA A 329 -4.80 41.10 3.12
N ASP A 330 -6.07 41.39 3.41
CA ASP A 330 -6.49 42.47 4.32
C ASP A 330 -5.72 42.39 5.66
N PRO A 331 -5.00 43.44 6.09
CA PRO A 331 -4.28 43.45 7.35
C PRO A 331 -5.25 43.76 8.51
N ALA A 332 -5.47 42.77 9.38
CA ALA A 332 -5.99 42.90 10.75
C ALA A 332 -7.28 43.72 10.97
N MET A 333 -8.39 43.05 11.33
CA MET A 333 -9.42 43.67 12.16
C MET A 333 -9.50 42.98 13.53
N GLU A 334 -9.19 43.80 14.53
CA GLU A 334 -9.19 43.55 15.96
C GLU A 334 -10.54 43.08 16.50
N HIS A 335 -10.46 42.35 17.61
CA HIS A 335 -11.56 42.15 18.54
C HIS A 335 -12.16 43.48 19.00
N THR A 336 -13.47 43.69 18.79
CA THR A 336 -14.23 44.66 19.58
C THR A 336 -15.56 44.09 20.06
N SER A 337 -15.83 44.39 21.32
CA SER A 337 -16.77 43.81 22.26
C SER A 337 -18.24 44.18 22.04
N ALA A 338 -19.12 43.38 22.65
CA ALA A 338 -20.57 43.49 22.64
C ALA A 338 -21.15 44.73 23.36
N THR A 339 -22.33 45.18 22.91
CA THR A 339 -23.51 45.82 23.58
C THR A 339 -24.32 46.55 22.48
N ASN A 340 -25.65 46.68 22.41
CA ASN A 340 -26.78 46.61 23.33
C ASN A 340 -28.08 46.21 22.57
N VAL A 341 -29.07 45.67 23.29
CA VAL A 341 -30.41 45.29 22.81
C VAL A 341 -31.43 46.41 23.08
N SER A 342 -32.31 46.71 22.12
CA SER A 342 -33.62 47.33 22.40
C SER A 342 -34.73 46.86 21.44
N LYS A 343 -35.87 46.50 22.05
CA LYS A 343 -37.14 45.89 21.58
C LYS A 343 -37.90 46.64 20.47
N ILE A 344 -38.71 45.94 19.64
CA ILE A 344 -40.17 46.16 19.34
C ILE A 344 -40.80 44.83 18.74
N PRO A 345 -42.11 44.71 18.36
CA PRO A 345 -43.26 44.10 19.06
C PRO A 345 -43.81 42.77 18.46
N THR A 346 -44.78 42.17 19.16
CA THR A 346 -45.56 40.95 18.83
C THR A 346 -46.49 41.11 17.61
N PRO A 347 -46.60 40.13 16.68
CA PRO A 347 -47.61 40.14 15.62
C PRO A 347 -48.74 39.09 15.81
N THR A 348 -49.97 39.60 15.79
CA THR A 348 -51.23 38.87 15.58
C THR A 348 -51.54 38.77 14.08
N SER A 349 -51.42 37.58 13.48
CA SER A 349 -52.27 37.05 12.38
C SER A 349 -51.59 35.84 11.72
N ARG A 350 -52.31 34.70 11.64
CA ARG A 350 -51.89 33.51 10.86
C ARG A 350 -51.71 33.87 9.38
N LYS A 351 -50.62 33.45 8.75
CA LYS A 351 -50.43 33.49 7.28
C LYS A 351 -50.30 32.07 6.72
N ILE A 352 -50.98 31.84 5.60
CA ILE A 352 -51.08 30.58 4.84
C ILE A 352 -50.17 30.71 3.60
N TRP A 353 -49.64 29.60 3.09
CA TRP A 353 -48.73 29.55 1.92
C TRP A 353 -49.52 29.79 0.62
N THR A 354 -49.61 31.05 0.17
CA THR A 354 -50.45 31.44 -0.98
C THR A 354 -49.73 31.56 -2.34
N ASP A 355 -48.40 31.44 -2.41
CA ASP A 355 -47.65 31.82 -3.61
C ASP A 355 -46.78 30.65 -4.17
N SER A 356 -47.47 29.66 -4.73
CA SER A 356 -46.89 28.59 -5.57
C SER A 356 -47.58 28.61 -6.94
N TYR A 357 -46.82 28.40 -8.03
CA TYR A 357 -47.37 28.29 -9.39
C TYR A 357 -47.17 26.88 -9.96
N SER A 358 -47.87 26.54 -11.04
CA SER A 358 -47.74 25.23 -11.67
C SER A 358 -47.39 25.32 -13.15
N VAL A 359 -46.50 24.45 -13.61
CA VAL A 359 -46.21 24.20 -15.03
C VAL A 359 -46.31 22.70 -15.27
N ASP A 360 -47.06 22.29 -16.29
CA ASP A 360 -47.22 20.88 -16.71
C ASP A 360 -47.59 19.89 -15.59
N GLY A 361 -48.45 20.32 -14.66
CA GLY A 361 -48.93 19.49 -13.57
C GLY A 361 -47.95 19.33 -12.40
N GLN A 362 -46.83 20.08 -12.39
CA GLN A 362 -45.90 20.16 -11.27
C GLN A 362 -46.01 21.52 -10.57
N CYS A 363 -45.95 21.51 -9.23
CA CYS A 363 -46.03 22.71 -8.39
C CYS A 363 -44.63 23.25 -8.06
N TYR A 364 -44.44 24.56 -8.19
CA TYR A 364 -43.20 25.30 -7.94
C TYR A 364 -43.45 26.39 -6.88
N CYS A 365 -42.51 26.57 -5.95
CA CYS A 365 -42.56 27.66 -4.96
C CYS A 365 -41.87 28.91 -5.52
N ASP A 366 -42.47 30.09 -5.35
CA ASP A 366 -41.88 31.36 -5.77
C ASP A 366 -40.60 31.65 -4.97
N SER A 367 -39.48 31.88 -5.67
CA SER A 367 -38.14 32.04 -5.12
C SER A 367 -37.91 33.37 -4.39
N THR A 368 -38.92 34.24 -4.30
CA THR A 368 -38.78 35.57 -3.70
C THR A 368 -39.04 35.64 -2.18
N PHE A 369 -39.37 34.52 -1.51
CA PHE A 369 -39.82 34.53 -0.10
C PHE A 369 -38.92 33.82 0.94
N ASP A 370 -37.83 33.17 0.55
CA ASP A 370 -37.00 32.39 1.48
C ASP A 370 -36.17 33.24 2.47
N HIS A 371 -36.09 34.55 2.23
CA HIS A 371 -35.17 35.45 2.94
C HIS A 371 -35.53 35.78 4.40
N LYS A 372 -36.68 35.32 4.96
CA LYS A 372 -37.12 35.72 6.32
C LYS A 372 -37.55 34.61 7.27
N ILE A 373 -37.68 33.36 6.82
CA ILE A 373 -38.16 32.23 7.65
C ILE A 373 -37.25 31.97 8.86
N GLY A 374 -35.93 32.13 8.71
CA GLY A 374 -34.97 31.91 9.80
C GLY A 374 -35.13 32.85 11.00
N THR A 375 -35.91 33.93 10.85
CA THR A 375 -36.12 34.95 11.88
C THR A 375 -37.39 34.74 12.72
N ILE A 376 -38.27 33.81 12.32
CA ILE A 376 -39.50 33.47 13.04
C ILE A 376 -39.14 32.80 14.38
N LYS A 377 -39.80 33.21 15.46
CA LYS A 377 -39.60 32.68 16.83
C LYS A 377 -40.66 31.64 17.19
N TYR A 378 -40.25 30.60 17.90
CA TYR A 378 -41.10 29.51 18.36
C TYR A 378 -40.83 29.24 19.87
N PRO A 379 -41.88 29.04 20.68
CA PRO A 379 -41.72 28.72 22.10
C PRO A 379 -41.17 27.29 22.28
N THR A 380 -40.11 27.13 23.08
CA THR A 380 -39.54 25.83 23.47
C THR A 380 -39.48 25.71 25.00
N PRO A 381 -39.29 24.49 25.57
CA PRO A 381 -39.15 24.32 27.02
C PRO A 381 -38.02 25.13 27.67
N GLN A 382 -37.05 25.60 26.89
CA GLN A 382 -35.93 26.44 27.33
C GLN A 382 -36.11 27.94 27.01
N GLY A 383 -37.30 28.36 26.57
CA GLY A 383 -37.62 29.73 26.12
C GLY A 383 -37.84 29.85 24.61
N GLU A 384 -38.21 31.04 24.14
CA GLU A 384 -38.43 31.29 22.70
C GLU A 384 -37.10 31.22 21.92
N LYS A 385 -37.04 30.40 20.86
CA LYS A 385 -35.90 30.31 19.93
C LYS A 385 -36.35 30.60 18.50
N THR A 386 -35.47 31.18 17.67
CA THR A 386 -35.77 31.35 16.24
C THR A 386 -35.65 30.03 15.49
N VAL A 387 -36.33 29.89 14.36
CA VAL A 387 -36.23 28.71 13.48
C VAL A 387 -34.76 28.45 13.09
N ARG A 388 -33.97 29.50 12.86
CA ARG A 388 -32.53 29.38 12.60
C ARG A 388 -31.75 28.82 13.81
N GLN A 389 -32.09 29.23 15.02
CA GLN A 389 -31.46 28.72 16.24
C GLN A 389 -31.85 27.26 16.49
N ILE A 390 -33.11 26.89 16.23
CA ILE A 390 -33.56 25.50 16.31
C ILE A 390 -32.85 24.63 15.25
N CYS A 391 -32.69 25.11 14.00
CA CYS A 391 -31.90 24.44 12.97
C CYS A 391 -30.44 24.24 13.43
N ALA A 392 -29.84 25.27 14.04
CA ALA A 392 -28.45 25.23 14.51
C ALA A 392 -28.27 24.27 15.68
N ASP A 393 -29.22 24.22 16.63
CA ASP A 393 -29.19 23.28 17.75
C ASP A 393 -29.28 21.82 17.25
N ILE A 394 -30.16 21.55 16.28
CA ILE A 394 -30.26 20.25 15.62
C ILE A 394 -28.96 19.91 14.87
N LYS A 395 -28.40 20.87 14.12
CA LYS A 395 -27.12 20.73 13.40
C LYS A 395 -25.96 20.40 14.33
N ASN A 396 -25.90 21.09 15.47
CA ASN A 396 -24.83 20.95 16.44
C ASN A 396 -24.94 19.64 17.22
N LYS A 397 -26.15 19.16 17.50
CA LYS A 397 -26.34 17.89 18.23
C LYS A 397 -26.23 16.65 17.32
N PHE A 398 -26.77 16.71 16.10
CA PHE A 398 -26.89 15.54 15.22
C PHE A 398 -25.97 15.58 13.99
N GLY A 399 -25.22 16.67 13.78
CA GLY A 399 -24.39 16.88 12.59
C GLY A 399 -25.20 17.21 11.34
N THR A 400 -24.51 17.44 10.20
CA THR A 400 -25.12 17.70 8.88
C THR A 400 -25.31 16.42 8.04
N GLY A 401 -25.13 15.25 8.64
CA GLY A 401 -25.21 13.96 7.97
C GLY A 401 -26.53 13.23 8.20
N ARG A 402 -26.89 12.35 7.26
CA ARG A 402 -27.96 11.36 7.47
C ARG A 402 -27.57 10.44 8.63
N GLN A 403 -28.39 10.40 9.67
CA GLN A 403 -28.41 9.28 10.60
C GLN A 403 -29.79 8.62 10.61
N HIS A 404 -29.81 7.28 10.56
CA HIS A 404 -30.99 6.42 10.71
C HIS A 404 -32.16 6.64 9.74
N GLY A 405 -31.91 7.04 8.49
CA GLY A 405 -32.94 7.04 7.44
C GLY A 405 -34.12 8.00 7.66
N ARG A 406 -34.07 8.88 8.68
CA ARG A 406 -34.99 10.03 8.80
C ARG A 406 -34.23 11.32 8.54
N VAL A 407 -34.79 12.11 7.65
CA VAL A 407 -34.25 13.39 7.20
C VAL A 407 -34.77 14.48 8.13
N TYR A 408 -33.95 14.94 9.08
CA TYR A 408 -34.29 16.13 9.88
C TYR A 408 -33.83 17.43 9.21
N TYR A 409 -32.84 17.36 8.32
CA TYR A 409 -32.18 18.57 7.80
C TYR A 409 -32.77 19.12 6.48
N ASN A 410 -33.33 18.28 5.60
CA ASN A 410 -33.93 18.72 4.32
C ASN A 410 -35.43 19.01 4.38
N THR A 411 -36.08 18.95 5.54
CA THR A 411 -37.49 19.34 5.71
C THR A 411 -37.66 20.74 6.33
N VAL A 412 -36.56 21.42 6.68
CA VAL A 412 -36.54 22.81 7.14
C VAL A 412 -35.69 23.63 6.18
N GLN A 413 -36.32 24.46 5.34
CA GLN A 413 -35.61 25.47 4.54
C GLN A 413 -35.02 26.53 5.49
N CYS A 414 -33.79 26.33 5.95
CA CYS A 414 -33.08 27.29 6.77
C CYS A 414 -32.44 28.35 5.82
N GLY A 415 -33.20 29.39 5.47
CA GLY A 415 -32.82 30.42 4.50
C GLY A 415 -31.44 31.06 4.72
N HIS A 416 -30.62 31.00 3.66
CA HIS A 416 -29.29 31.60 3.52
C HIS A 416 -29.16 32.20 2.11
N ASP A 417 -28.63 33.42 2.00
CA ASP A 417 -28.40 34.17 0.74
C ASP A 417 -27.03 34.91 0.84
N PRO A 418 -26.32 35.25 -0.27
CA PRO A 418 -26.87 35.99 -1.41
C PRO A 418 -26.78 35.36 -2.83
N VAL A 419 -27.87 35.56 -3.58
CA VAL A 419 -28.15 35.70 -5.04
C VAL A 419 -27.55 34.66 -6.00
N ASN A 420 -28.40 33.75 -6.49
CA ASN A 420 -28.20 32.99 -7.71
C ASN A 420 -28.27 33.91 -8.94
N LEU A 421 -27.17 34.06 -9.67
CA LEU A 421 -27.15 34.68 -11.00
C LEU A 421 -27.12 33.59 -12.07
N ASP A 422 -28.30 33.35 -12.66
CA ASP A 422 -28.63 32.76 -13.96
C ASP A 422 -27.60 31.84 -14.63
N ARG A 423 -27.89 30.52 -14.65
CA ARG A 423 -27.56 29.59 -15.77
C ARG A 423 -28.26 28.21 -15.65
N ILE A 424 -29.57 28.17 -15.85
CA ILE A 424 -30.42 27.15 -16.55
C ILE A 424 -30.19 25.62 -16.35
N TYR A 425 -29.30 25.10 -15.49
CA TYR A 425 -29.05 23.64 -15.39
C TYR A 425 -29.13 23.01 -13.99
N ASP A 426 -29.72 23.70 -13.01
CA ASP A 426 -29.72 23.29 -11.60
C ASP A 426 -31.11 23.17 -10.94
N GLU A 427 -32.22 23.29 -11.66
CA GLU A 427 -33.57 23.32 -11.06
C GLU A 427 -34.32 21.97 -10.95
N TRP A 428 -33.66 20.80 -11.04
CA TRP A 428 -34.38 19.51 -11.02
C TRP A 428 -34.58 18.86 -9.64
N VAL A 429 -34.40 19.57 -8.51
CA VAL A 429 -34.66 18.98 -7.18
C VAL A 429 -35.25 19.98 -6.18
N CYS A 430 -36.52 20.31 -6.35
CA CYS A 430 -37.39 20.66 -5.21
C CYS A 430 -38.21 19.42 -4.81
N PRO A 431 -38.17 18.93 -3.56
CA PRO A 431 -38.92 17.74 -3.16
C PRO A 431 -40.40 18.09 -2.92
N GLY A 432 -41.27 17.65 -3.82
CA GLY A 432 -42.72 17.76 -3.71
C GLY A 432 -43.45 17.11 -4.88
N ILE A 433 -43.30 15.80 -5.07
CA ILE A 433 -44.18 15.05 -5.98
C ILE A 433 -45.26 14.35 -5.13
N PRO A 434 -46.55 14.64 -5.32
CA PRO A 434 -47.62 13.85 -4.74
C PRO A 434 -47.78 12.53 -5.53
N ILE A 435 -47.92 11.42 -4.81
CA ILE A 435 -48.32 10.13 -5.39
C ILE A 435 -49.84 10.03 -5.28
N GLY A 436 -50.56 9.98 -6.41
CA GLY A 436 -51.98 9.61 -6.41
C GLY A 436 -52.73 10.04 -7.68
N ALA A 437 -53.24 9.06 -8.43
CA ALA A 437 -54.07 9.28 -9.60
C ALA A 437 -55.48 9.77 -9.20
N GLY A 438 -55.94 10.90 -9.76
CA GLY A 438 -57.37 11.19 -9.84
C GLY A 438 -57.78 12.67 -9.78
N LYS A 439 -58.10 13.22 -10.97
CA LYS A 439 -59.20 14.17 -11.26
C LYS A 439 -59.17 15.63 -10.69
N TYR A 440 -59.29 16.56 -11.66
CA TYR A 440 -59.76 17.97 -11.58
C TYR A 440 -58.79 18.99 -10.93
N THR A 441 -58.72 20.29 -11.22
CA THR A 441 -59.09 21.28 -12.28
C THR A 441 -58.61 22.63 -11.70
N GLY A 442 -57.98 23.51 -12.49
CA GLY A 442 -57.98 24.97 -12.28
C GLY A 442 -57.45 25.52 -10.94
N ASP A 443 -56.24 26.05 -10.98
CA ASP A 443 -55.65 27.09 -10.11
C ASP A 443 -55.39 26.79 -8.61
N ARG A 444 -54.08 26.75 -8.31
CA ARG A 444 -53.37 26.79 -7.01
C ARG A 444 -53.23 25.46 -6.25
N CYS A 445 -51.98 25.14 -5.89
CA CYS A 445 -51.63 23.97 -5.08
C CYS A 445 -52.19 24.17 -3.65
N GLN A 446 -53.15 23.33 -3.23
CA GLN A 446 -53.92 23.55 -1.99
C GLN A 446 -53.52 22.66 -0.79
N GLU A 447 -52.40 21.93 -0.83
CA GLU A 447 -52.04 21.06 0.31
C GLU A 447 -50.96 21.68 1.21
N SER A 448 -51.35 21.93 2.47
CA SER A 448 -50.44 22.23 3.57
C SER A 448 -49.71 20.96 4.02
N GLY A 449 -48.37 20.95 3.96
CA GLY A 449 -47.56 19.90 4.58
C GLY A 449 -47.79 19.78 6.10
N ALA A 450 -47.51 18.60 6.66
CA ALA A 450 -47.86 18.25 8.04
C ALA A 450 -47.35 19.24 9.10
N LEU A 451 -48.19 19.52 10.11
CA LEU A 451 -47.83 20.29 11.31
C LEU A 451 -46.92 19.45 12.22
N TRP A 452 -45.72 19.95 12.52
CA TRP A 452 -44.74 19.26 13.37
C TRP A 452 -45.01 19.49 14.86
N ASN A 453 -44.91 18.43 15.68
CA ASN A 453 -44.87 18.52 17.14
C ASN A 453 -43.41 18.71 17.61
N LEU A 454 -42.98 19.96 17.72
CA LEU A 454 -41.59 20.32 18.02
C LEU A 454 -41.16 19.99 19.45
N GLU A 455 -42.10 19.73 20.36
CA GLU A 455 -41.84 19.37 21.75
C GLU A 455 -41.25 17.96 21.87
N GLU A 456 -41.69 17.04 21.01
CA GLU A 456 -41.22 15.65 20.95
C GLU A 456 -39.79 15.56 20.38
N VAL A 457 -39.48 16.38 19.37
CA VAL A 457 -38.12 16.51 18.82
C VAL A 457 -37.17 17.07 19.86
N TYR A 458 -37.63 18.04 20.67
CA TYR A 458 -36.80 18.66 21.70
C TYR A 458 -36.51 17.74 22.88
N ASN A 459 -37.45 16.90 23.30
CA ASN A 459 -37.22 15.94 24.38
C ASN A 459 -36.20 14.84 24.03
N SER A 460 -36.00 14.55 22.73
CA SER A 460 -34.90 13.68 22.25
C SER A 460 -33.50 14.31 22.38
N ILE A 461 -33.42 15.62 22.72
CA ILE A 461 -32.18 16.39 22.84
C ILE A 461 -31.56 16.26 24.25
N VAL A 462 -32.30 15.80 25.28
CA VAL A 462 -31.86 15.96 26.68
C VAL A 462 -31.50 14.65 27.41
N GLU A 463 -31.99 13.48 27.01
CA GLU A 463 -31.70 12.22 27.75
C GLU A 463 -31.13 11.10 26.86
N ARG A 464 -29.79 10.91 26.89
CA ARG A 464 -29.08 9.61 26.96
C ARG A 464 -27.55 9.80 27.08
N PRO A 465 -26.84 8.92 27.83
CA PRO A 465 -25.47 9.15 28.27
C PRO A 465 -24.40 8.77 27.23
N GLU A 466 -23.25 9.45 27.35
CA GLU A 466 -21.94 9.29 26.69
C GLU A 466 -21.80 8.31 25.51
N VAL A 467 -21.49 8.87 24.33
CA VAL A 467 -20.97 8.12 23.19
C VAL A 467 -19.51 7.77 23.46
N VAL A 468 -19.29 6.54 23.93
CA VAL A 468 -17.98 5.88 23.91
C VAL A 468 -17.52 5.73 22.46
N ASN A 469 -16.25 6.05 22.24
CA ASN A 469 -15.52 5.90 20.98
C ASN A 469 -15.59 4.42 20.49
N LYS A 470 -16.52 4.06 19.60
CA LYS A 470 -16.68 2.70 19.10
C LYS A 470 -15.73 2.41 17.93
N SER A 471 -14.44 2.26 18.20
CA SER A 471 -13.55 1.44 17.36
C SER A 471 -13.41 0.07 18.02
N GLY A 472 -14.47 -0.74 17.94
CA GLY A 472 -14.47 -2.08 18.52
C GLY A 472 -13.40 -2.97 17.87
N ARG A 473 -12.79 -3.84 18.67
CA ARG A 473 -11.80 -4.83 18.23
C ARG A 473 -12.52 -5.94 17.48
N VAL A 474 -12.08 -6.24 16.26
CA VAL A 474 -12.71 -7.24 15.39
C VAL A 474 -12.54 -8.66 15.97
N VAL A 475 -13.64 -9.40 16.09
CA VAL A 475 -13.68 -10.80 16.52
C VAL A 475 -13.97 -11.71 15.34
N TYR A 476 -15.00 -11.39 14.56
CA TYR A 476 -15.34 -12.08 13.32
C TYR A 476 -15.55 -11.11 12.17
N ARG A 477 -15.08 -11.49 10.99
CA ARG A 477 -15.48 -10.96 9.68
C ARG A 477 -15.70 -12.15 8.76
N ILE A 478 -16.92 -12.37 8.32
CA ILE A 478 -17.33 -13.58 7.60
C ILE A 478 -17.96 -13.19 6.28
N ASN A 479 -17.40 -13.70 5.19
CA ASN A 479 -17.99 -13.62 3.86
C ASN A 479 -18.97 -14.78 3.67
N ALA A 480 -20.27 -14.50 3.69
CA ALA A 480 -21.30 -15.53 3.63
C ALA A 480 -21.38 -16.10 2.20
N GLY A 481 -21.10 -17.39 2.08
CA GLY A 481 -21.05 -18.15 0.82
C GLY A 481 -19.78 -17.94 -0.01
N GLY A 482 -18.95 -16.94 0.30
CA GLY A 482 -17.82 -16.58 -0.53
C GLY A 482 -16.46 -17.11 -0.06
N PRO A 483 -15.41 -16.91 -0.87
CA PRO A 483 -14.03 -17.18 -0.46
C PRO A 483 -13.55 -16.12 0.55
N GLU A 484 -12.35 -16.33 1.12
CA GLU A 484 -11.70 -15.30 1.94
C GLU A 484 -11.44 -14.03 1.09
N LEU A 485 -11.75 -12.86 1.65
CA LEU A 485 -11.54 -11.56 1.03
C LEU A 485 -10.58 -10.73 1.87
N TYR A 486 -9.59 -10.15 1.22
CA TYR A 486 -8.65 -9.23 1.85
C TYR A 486 -9.26 -7.82 1.93
N ALA A 487 -9.21 -7.20 3.10
CA ALA A 487 -9.74 -5.86 3.34
C ALA A 487 -8.89 -5.06 4.32
N SER A 488 -8.94 -3.73 4.20
CA SER A 488 -8.10 -2.77 4.93
C SER A 488 -8.27 -2.78 6.45
N GLY A 489 -9.41 -3.27 6.97
CA GLY A 489 -9.67 -3.41 8.41
C GLY A 489 -9.50 -4.83 8.97
N GLY A 490 -8.92 -5.76 8.20
CA GLY A 490 -8.83 -7.19 8.51
C GLY A 490 -9.63 -8.05 7.52
N ASN A 491 -9.11 -9.25 7.25
CA ASN A 491 -9.66 -10.17 6.25
C ASN A 491 -11.07 -10.68 6.63
N TRP A 492 -11.91 -10.84 5.62
CA TRP A 492 -13.20 -11.51 5.72
C TRP A 492 -13.02 -12.98 5.39
N GLN A 493 -13.12 -13.85 6.39
CA GLN A 493 -12.88 -15.27 6.19
C GLN A 493 -14.05 -15.94 5.46
N ALA A 494 -13.75 -16.99 4.69
CA ALA A 494 -14.77 -17.83 4.08
C ALA A 494 -15.60 -18.54 5.17
N ASP A 495 -16.89 -18.69 4.93
CA ASP A 495 -17.80 -19.36 5.86
C ASP A 495 -17.82 -20.90 5.76
N LYS A 496 -16.82 -21.46 5.08
CA LYS A 496 -16.61 -22.90 4.91
C LYS A 496 -15.85 -23.54 6.08
N ASN A 497 -15.30 -22.72 6.96
CA ASN A 497 -14.55 -23.19 8.11
C ASN A 497 -15.49 -23.54 9.27
N ILE A 498 -16.11 -24.73 9.20
CA ILE A 498 -17.01 -25.24 10.25
C ILE A 498 -16.31 -25.39 11.62
N ARG A 499 -14.97 -25.27 11.68
CA ARG A 499 -14.19 -25.22 12.92
C ARG A 499 -14.29 -23.87 13.66
N LYS A 500 -14.88 -22.83 13.06
CA LYS A 500 -14.93 -21.47 13.64
C LYS A 500 -16.34 -20.93 13.94
N PHE A 501 -17.37 -21.45 13.27
CA PHE A 501 -18.78 -21.10 13.46
C PHE A 501 -19.68 -22.07 12.67
N VAL A 502 -20.93 -22.23 13.08
CA VAL A 502 -21.93 -23.07 12.40
C VAL A 502 -22.82 -22.19 11.52
N ASN A 503 -23.14 -22.63 10.31
CA ASN A 503 -24.18 -22.03 9.46
C ASN A 503 -25.04 -23.11 8.78
N THR A 504 -26.36 -22.91 8.74
CA THR A 504 -27.32 -23.82 8.08
C THR A 504 -27.75 -23.33 6.69
N GLY A 505 -27.26 -22.16 6.27
CA GLY A 505 -27.61 -21.51 5.00
C GLY A 505 -27.06 -22.24 3.78
N HIS A 506 -27.83 -22.25 2.70
CA HIS A 506 -27.39 -22.79 1.41
C HIS A 506 -26.58 -21.74 0.64
N LEU A 507 -25.58 -22.22 -0.09
CA LEU A 507 -24.70 -21.37 -0.88
C LEU A 507 -25.41 -20.89 -2.16
N TRP A 508 -25.36 -19.58 -2.40
CA TRP A 508 -25.59 -19.00 -3.73
C TRP A 508 -24.51 -17.97 -4.05
N SER A 509 -24.04 -17.93 -5.29
CA SER A 509 -22.99 -17.00 -5.71
C SER A 509 -23.29 -16.43 -7.08
N ARG A 510 -23.09 -15.12 -7.25
CA ARG A 510 -23.20 -14.43 -8.53
C ARG A 510 -22.45 -13.10 -8.49
N SER A 511 -21.76 -12.75 -9.57
CA SER A 511 -21.16 -11.41 -9.68
C SER A 511 -22.26 -10.37 -9.88
N ALA A 512 -22.39 -9.45 -8.93
CA ALA A 512 -23.36 -8.36 -8.98
C ALA A 512 -22.66 -7.02 -8.67
N ASN A 513 -22.86 -6.01 -9.52
CA ASN A 513 -22.31 -4.68 -9.28
C ASN A 513 -23.12 -3.99 -8.18
N VAL A 514 -22.76 -4.22 -6.92
CA VAL A 514 -23.41 -3.61 -5.75
C VAL A 514 -22.73 -2.30 -5.37
N THR A 515 -23.53 -1.26 -5.20
CA THR A 515 -23.07 0.09 -4.83
C THR A 515 -23.04 0.26 -3.30
N GLN A 516 -21.94 0.79 -2.75
CA GLN A 516 -21.66 0.80 -1.30
C GLN A 516 -21.70 2.20 -0.66
N TYR A 517 -22.63 3.07 -1.05
CA TYR A 517 -22.66 4.47 -0.62
C TYR A 517 -22.81 4.72 0.90
N ALA A 518 -23.09 3.69 1.70
CA ALA A 518 -23.42 3.81 3.13
C ALA A 518 -22.64 2.85 4.04
N LEU A 519 -21.59 2.20 3.54
CA LEU A 519 -20.76 1.28 4.34
C LEU A 519 -19.40 1.88 4.65
N GLU A 520 -18.78 1.43 5.74
CA GLU A 520 -17.40 1.79 6.09
C GLU A 520 -16.41 1.25 5.04
N ASP A 521 -15.35 2.01 4.74
CA ASP A 521 -14.30 1.66 3.74
C ASP A 521 -13.59 0.32 3.98
N SER A 522 -13.80 -0.30 5.16
CA SER A 522 -13.21 -1.59 5.54
C SER A 522 -14.01 -2.81 5.06
N VAL A 523 -15.17 -2.59 4.42
CA VAL A 523 -16.05 -3.64 3.87
C VAL A 523 -15.79 -3.83 2.37
N PRO A 524 -15.23 -4.96 1.91
CA PRO A 524 -14.88 -5.15 0.50
C PRO A 524 -16.12 -5.23 -0.39
N THR A 525 -16.10 -4.62 -1.58
CA THR A 525 -17.16 -4.72 -2.60
C THR A 525 -17.50 -6.16 -2.98
N ARG A 526 -16.50 -7.04 -2.99
CA ARG A 526 -16.67 -8.47 -3.27
C ARG A 526 -17.43 -9.24 -2.19
N LEU A 527 -17.71 -8.64 -1.03
CA LEU A 527 -18.56 -9.26 0.00
C LEU A 527 -19.97 -9.54 -0.54
N PHE A 528 -20.42 -8.77 -1.54
CA PHE A 528 -21.76 -8.86 -2.10
C PHE A 528 -21.84 -9.76 -3.36
N ASP A 529 -20.75 -10.47 -3.71
CA ASP A 529 -20.70 -11.43 -4.83
C ASP A 529 -21.23 -12.84 -4.44
N SER A 530 -21.49 -13.05 -3.15
CA SER A 530 -21.96 -14.32 -2.59
C SER A 530 -22.94 -14.08 -1.45
N GLU A 531 -23.85 -15.04 -1.27
CA GLU A 531 -24.79 -15.02 -0.15
C GLU A 531 -25.04 -16.44 0.39
N ARG A 532 -25.49 -16.48 1.64
CA ARG A 532 -26.18 -17.65 2.23
C ARG A 532 -27.66 -17.36 2.26
N PHE A 533 -28.48 -18.34 1.86
CA PHE A 533 -29.94 -18.20 1.85
C PHE A 533 -30.64 -19.47 2.38
N THR A 534 -31.89 -19.33 2.83
CA THR A 534 -32.72 -20.49 3.20
C THR A 534 -33.31 -21.15 1.95
N ARG A 535 -33.16 -22.47 1.78
CA ARG A 535 -33.77 -23.18 0.64
C ARG A 535 -35.28 -23.33 0.79
N ASP A 536 -36.01 -23.37 -0.33
CA ASP A 536 -37.46 -23.66 -0.34
C ASP A 536 -37.76 -24.98 0.39
N GLY A 537 -38.66 -24.93 1.37
CA GLY A 537 -39.03 -26.07 2.22
C GLY A 537 -37.96 -26.54 3.22
N GLY A 538 -36.81 -25.88 3.29
CA GLY A 538 -35.76 -26.15 4.29
C GLY A 538 -35.98 -25.44 5.62
N ALA A 539 -35.25 -25.88 6.66
CA ALA A 539 -35.20 -25.22 7.96
C ALA A 539 -34.65 -23.80 7.85
N GLU A 540 -35.11 -22.90 8.72
CA GLU A 540 -34.70 -21.49 8.72
C GLU A 540 -33.19 -21.33 8.98
N MET A 541 -32.63 -20.23 8.47
CA MET A 541 -31.18 -20.03 8.50
C MET A 541 -30.72 -19.63 9.89
N HIS A 542 -29.72 -20.35 10.39
CA HIS A 542 -29.16 -20.23 11.72
C HIS A 542 -27.65 -20.08 11.64
N TRP A 543 -27.08 -19.21 12.45
CA TRP A 543 -25.64 -19.07 12.66
C TRP A 543 -25.31 -19.14 14.14
N GLN A 544 -24.22 -19.84 14.48
CA GLN A 544 -23.67 -19.91 15.83
C GLN A 544 -22.19 -19.56 15.80
N LEU A 545 -21.82 -18.50 16.51
CA LEU A 545 -20.44 -18.01 16.57
C LEU A 545 -19.92 -18.10 18.01
N PRO A 546 -18.95 -18.99 18.30
CA PRO A 546 -18.32 -19.04 19.61
C PRO A 546 -17.63 -17.71 19.93
N VAL A 547 -17.98 -17.08 21.05
CA VAL A 547 -17.35 -15.84 21.53
C VAL A 547 -17.06 -15.97 23.01
N ALA A 548 -16.19 -15.14 23.57
CA ALA A 548 -16.13 -15.05 25.03
C ALA A 548 -17.46 -14.47 25.56
N PRO A 549 -17.94 -14.86 26.75
CA PRO A 549 -19.08 -14.19 27.35
C PRO A 549 -18.81 -12.68 27.49
N GLY A 550 -19.74 -11.84 27.06
CA GLY A 550 -19.52 -10.38 27.08
C GLY A 550 -20.36 -9.57 26.11
N ARG A 551 -20.07 -8.27 26.05
CA ARG A 551 -20.77 -7.31 25.18
C ARG A 551 -20.14 -7.26 23.80
N TYR A 552 -20.97 -7.25 22.76
CA TYR A 552 -20.53 -7.17 21.37
C TYR A 552 -21.43 -6.24 20.54
N GLU A 553 -20.87 -5.67 19.49
CA GLU A 553 -21.62 -5.10 18.38
C GLU A 553 -21.59 -6.08 17.20
N VAL A 554 -22.75 -6.50 16.72
CA VAL A 554 -22.93 -7.41 15.58
C VAL A 554 -23.47 -6.63 14.40
N ARG A 555 -22.76 -6.67 13.27
CA ARG A 555 -23.14 -6.00 12.02
C ARG A 555 -23.44 -7.05 10.95
N LEU A 556 -24.64 -6.97 10.38
CA LEU A 556 -25.13 -7.87 9.33
C LEU A 556 -25.26 -7.12 8.02
N TYR A 557 -24.75 -7.72 6.94
CA TYR A 557 -24.62 -7.09 5.62
C TYR A 557 -25.51 -7.79 4.59
N PHE A 558 -26.25 -6.99 3.84
CA PHE A 558 -27.27 -7.42 2.88
C PHE A 558 -27.19 -6.61 1.58
N ALA A 559 -27.62 -7.19 0.46
CA ALA A 559 -28.02 -6.45 -0.73
C ALA A 559 -29.08 -7.23 -1.49
N GLU A 560 -30.13 -6.55 -1.96
CA GLU A 560 -31.09 -7.20 -2.85
C GLU A 560 -30.52 -7.19 -4.27
N THR A 561 -30.09 -8.36 -4.71
CA THR A 561 -29.44 -8.52 -5.99
C THR A 561 -30.32 -9.33 -6.96
N ASP A 562 -31.29 -10.12 -6.48
CA ASP A 562 -32.20 -10.86 -7.36
C ASP A 562 -33.13 -9.91 -8.11
N LYS A 563 -32.94 -9.80 -9.43
CA LYS A 563 -33.76 -8.97 -10.31
C LYS A 563 -35.24 -9.34 -10.25
N LYS A 564 -35.57 -10.59 -9.90
CA LYS A 564 -36.96 -11.04 -9.72
C LYS A 564 -37.59 -10.51 -8.43
N LEU A 565 -36.78 -10.15 -7.44
CA LEU A 565 -37.19 -9.74 -6.10
C LEU A 565 -36.91 -8.25 -5.81
N MET A 566 -36.36 -7.50 -6.77
CA MET A 566 -36.11 -6.05 -6.72
C MET A 566 -37.42 -5.24 -6.80
N SER A 567 -38.33 -5.48 -5.85
CA SER A 567 -39.57 -4.75 -5.66
C SER A 567 -39.85 -4.63 -4.17
N ILE A 568 -40.56 -3.57 -3.78
CA ILE A 568 -41.00 -3.41 -2.39
C ILE A 568 -41.88 -4.61 -2.03
N GLY A 569 -41.56 -5.30 -0.94
CA GLY A 569 -42.22 -6.52 -0.49
C GLY A 569 -41.80 -7.79 -1.23
N GLY A 570 -40.86 -7.72 -2.18
CA GLY A 570 -40.39 -8.88 -2.95
C GLY A 570 -39.70 -9.93 -2.08
N ARG A 571 -38.93 -9.49 -1.09
CA ARG A 571 -38.32 -10.33 -0.04
C ARG A 571 -38.45 -9.64 1.31
N VAL A 572 -39.09 -10.30 2.27
CA VAL A 572 -39.31 -9.80 3.63
C VAL A 572 -39.03 -10.92 4.62
N PHE A 573 -38.22 -10.67 5.64
CA PHE A 573 -37.89 -11.67 6.65
C PHE A 573 -37.58 -11.03 8.01
N ASN A 574 -37.61 -11.83 9.07
CA ASN A 574 -37.15 -11.41 10.38
C ASN A 574 -35.66 -11.72 10.55
N VAL A 575 -34.99 -10.92 11.37
CA VAL A 575 -33.62 -11.17 11.82
C VAL A 575 -33.60 -11.10 13.34
N SER A 576 -33.05 -12.10 14.02
CA SER A 576 -32.86 -12.12 15.46
C SER A 576 -31.37 -12.32 15.77
N VAL A 577 -30.81 -11.52 16.68
CA VAL A 577 -29.43 -11.66 17.19
C VAL A 577 -29.50 -11.70 18.71
N GLU A 578 -29.16 -12.81 19.35
CA GLU A 578 -29.32 -12.99 20.80
C GLU A 578 -30.75 -12.64 21.28
N GLY A 579 -31.78 -13.02 20.51
CA GLY A 579 -33.18 -12.68 20.78
C GLY A 579 -33.60 -11.24 20.45
N ASN A 580 -32.69 -10.37 20.00
CA ASN A 580 -33.02 -9.02 19.55
C ASN A 580 -33.63 -9.07 18.14
N LEU A 581 -34.96 -8.97 18.09
CA LEU A 581 -35.74 -9.10 16.86
C LEU A 581 -35.81 -7.79 16.05
N LEU A 582 -35.28 -7.84 14.83
CA LEU A 582 -35.61 -6.94 13.74
C LEU A 582 -36.68 -7.59 12.85
N SER A 583 -37.92 -7.13 12.98
CA SER A 583 -39.04 -7.72 12.25
C SER A 583 -39.23 -7.13 10.85
N ARG A 584 -39.64 -7.97 9.90
CA ARG A 584 -40.06 -7.58 8.54
C ARG A 584 -39.05 -6.71 7.79
N LEU A 585 -37.78 -7.09 7.82
CA LEU A 585 -36.72 -6.46 7.03
C LEU A 585 -37.01 -6.63 5.53
N ASP A 586 -37.03 -5.53 4.81
CA ASP A 586 -37.16 -5.46 3.34
C ASP A 586 -35.97 -4.66 2.80
N ILE A 587 -34.99 -5.38 2.25
CA ILE A 587 -33.72 -4.80 1.79
C ILE A 587 -33.96 -3.82 0.63
N PHE A 588 -34.84 -4.18 -0.30
CA PHE A 588 -35.12 -3.34 -1.48
C PHE A 588 -35.83 -2.05 -1.10
N ARG A 589 -36.79 -2.09 -0.17
CA ARG A 589 -37.46 -0.88 0.33
C ARG A 589 -36.48 0.07 1.01
N GLU A 590 -35.47 -0.46 1.70
CA GLU A 590 -34.57 0.36 2.51
C GLU A 590 -33.32 0.86 1.75
N ALA A 591 -32.76 0.04 0.86
CA ALA A 591 -31.52 0.37 0.14
C ALA A 591 -31.69 0.43 -1.39
N GLY A 592 -32.75 -0.16 -1.95
CA GLY A 592 -32.91 -0.35 -3.39
C GLY A 592 -32.15 -1.57 -3.92
N GLY A 593 -32.33 -1.84 -5.21
CA GLY A 593 -31.65 -2.95 -5.90
C GLY A 593 -30.16 -2.69 -6.08
N ASN A 594 -29.33 -3.73 -5.96
CA ASN A 594 -27.87 -3.65 -6.09
C ASN A 594 -27.24 -2.57 -5.20
N SER A 595 -27.80 -2.37 -4.01
CA SER A 595 -27.32 -1.39 -3.04
C SER A 595 -27.14 -2.09 -1.70
N ALA A 596 -25.99 -1.85 -1.08
CA ALA A 596 -25.64 -2.51 0.17
C ALA A 596 -26.40 -1.89 1.35
N LEU A 597 -26.79 -2.74 2.31
CA LEU A 597 -27.47 -2.39 3.54
C LEU A 597 -26.75 -3.07 4.71
N MET A 598 -26.52 -2.32 5.79
CA MET A 598 -25.96 -2.84 7.04
C MET A 598 -26.92 -2.60 8.20
N LYS A 599 -27.07 -3.61 9.07
CA LYS A 599 -27.82 -3.54 10.34
C LYS A 599 -26.91 -3.90 11.50
N ALA A 600 -26.87 -3.04 12.52
CA ALA A 600 -26.04 -3.23 13.72
C ALA A 600 -26.91 -3.54 14.94
N PHE A 601 -26.42 -4.41 15.82
CA PHE A 601 -27.03 -4.84 17.07
C PHE A 601 -26.00 -4.77 18.19
N ASP A 602 -26.33 -4.10 19.29
CA ASP A 602 -25.53 -4.17 20.52
C ASP A 602 -26.11 -5.27 21.42
N ILE A 603 -25.34 -6.33 21.67
CA ILE A 603 -25.80 -7.54 22.37
C ILE A 603 -24.89 -7.91 23.54
N VAL A 604 -25.36 -8.85 24.37
CA VAL A 604 -24.57 -9.56 25.37
C VAL A 604 -24.67 -11.04 25.04
N SER A 605 -23.55 -11.71 24.78
CA SER A 605 -23.50 -13.15 24.53
C SER A 605 -23.03 -13.88 25.78
N ASP A 606 -23.54 -15.10 25.98
CA ASP A 606 -23.21 -16.02 27.06
C ASP A 606 -22.03 -16.96 26.74
N GLY A 607 -21.39 -16.78 25.59
CA GLY A 607 -20.31 -17.65 25.10
C GLY A 607 -20.61 -18.23 23.72
N LEU A 608 -21.87 -18.21 23.30
CA LEU A 608 -22.30 -18.56 21.96
C LEU A 608 -23.18 -17.42 21.43
N LEU A 609 -22.87 -16.94 20.23
CA LEU A 609 -23.64 -15.88 19.58
C LEU A 609 -24.54 -16.50 18.50
N ASP A 610 -25.85 -16.43 18.73
CA ASP A 610 -26.90 -16.98 17.88
C ASP A 610 -27.53 -15.89 16.98
N ILE A 611 -27.55 -16.15 15.67
CA ILE A 611 -28.23 -15.31 14.68
C ILE A 611 -29.23 -16.16 13.91
N GLN A 612 -30.47 -15.70 13.84
CA GLN A 612 -31.57 -16.41 13.18
C GLN A 612 -32.23 -15.50 12.13
N LEU A 613 -32.44 -16.03 10.93
CA LEU A 613 -33.18 -15.35 9.88
C LEU A 613 -34.41 -16.18 9.51
N GLU A 614 -35.60 -15.61 9.73
CA GLU A 614 -36.87 -16.31 9.57
C GLU A 614 -37.66 -15.75 8.40
N ARG A 615 -38.05 -16.63 7.48
CA ARG A 615 -38.86 -16.32 6.30
C ARG A 615 -40.21 -15.68 6.68
N ILE A 616 -40.57 -14.58 6.00
CA ILE A 616 -41.95 -14.07 5.96
C ILE A 616 -42.48 -14.10 4.52
N VAL A 617 -41.75 -13.46 3.59
CA VAL A 617 -42.00 -13.43 2.15
C VAL A 617 -40.69 -13.72 1.44
N GLN A 618 -40.62 -14.81 0.69
CA GLN A 618 -39.39 -15.29 0.03
C GLN A 618 -38.22 -15.61 0.98
N ASN A 619 -37.24 -16.34 0.47
CA ASN A 619 -36.14 -16.86 1.27
C ASN A 619 -35.24 -15.75 1.83
N PRO A 620 -34.97 -15.71 3.15
CA PRO A 620 -33.99 -14.79 3.71
C PRO A 620 -32.60 -15.07 3.16
N ALA A 621 -31.78 -14.01 3.06
CA ALA A 621 -30.39 -14.12 2.66
C ALA A 621 -29.51 -13.13 3.41
N ILE A 622 -28.22 -13.47 3.53
CA ILE A 622 -27.18 -12.64 4.16
C ILE A 622 -25.87 -12.77 3.38
N MET A 623 -25.11 -11.68 3.28
CA MET A 623 -23.87 -11.59 2.50
C MET A 623 -22.62 -11.47 3.38
N GLY A 624 -22.75 -10.91 4.59
CA GLY A 624 -21.64 -10.88 5.53
C GLY A 624 -22.06 -10.66 6.97
N ILE A 625 -21.18 -11.06 7.88
CA ILE A 625 -21.32 -10.91 9.33
C ILE A 625 -20.02 -10.34 9.88
N GLU A 626 -20.11 -9.29 10.69
CA GLU A 626 -18.99 -8.74 11.45
C GLU A 626 -19.36 -8.67 12.94
N VAL A 627 -18.47 -9.13 13.82
CA VAL A 627 -18.65 -9.12 15.27
C VAL A 627 -17.49 -8.34 15.89
N LEU A 628 -17.82 -7.31 16.66
CA LEU A 628 -16.87 -6.38 17.26
C LEU A 628 -17.01 -6.40 18.79
N LYS A 629 -15.89 -6.42 19.51
CA LYS A 629 -15.85 -6.23 20.97
C LYS A 629 -15.51 -4.77 21.29
N PRO A 630 -16.20 -4.08 22.22
CA PRO A 630 -15.91 -2.68 22.56
C PRO A 630 -14.43 -2.45 22.93
N ALA A 631 -13.85 -1.32 22.48
CA ALA A 631 -12.41 -1.01 22.61
C ALA A 631 -11.92 -0.90 24.07
N ASN A 632 -12.85 -0.62 24.97
CA ASN A 632 -12.66 -0.39 26.40
C ASN A 632 -12.90 -1.65 27.25
N ASP A 633 -13.13 -2.80 26.62
CA ASP A 633 -13.12 -4.11 27.27
C ASP A 633 -11.77 -4.80 27.04
N ASN A 634 -10.90 -4.72 28.06
CA ASN A 634 -9.54 -5.29 28.06
C ASN A 634 -9.48 -6.81 28.27
N SER A 635 -10.62 -7.51 28.33
CA SER A 635 -10.61 -8.97 28.26
C SER A 635 -9.97 -9.42 26.93
N SER A 636 -9.17 -10.49 26.95
CA SER A 636 -8.38 -10.93 25.80
C SER A 636 -9.23 -11.09 24.53
N VAL A 637 -8.65 -10.88 23.33
CA VAL A 637 -9.30 -11.19 22.03
C VAL A 637 -9.27 -12.68 21.76
N ASP A 638 -9.03 -13.49 22.76
CA ASP A 638 -8.95 -14.91 22.52
C ASP A 638 -10.32 -15.30 21.99
N ILE A 639 -10.34 -15.77 20.74
CA ILE A 639 -11.36 -16.71 20.32
C ILE A 639 -11.21 -17.79 21.38
N ALA A 640 -12.09 -17.78 22.38
CA ALA A 640 -12.10 -18.77 23.43
C ALA A 640 -12.57 -20.07 22.80
N ILE A 641 -11.67 -20.67 22.03
CA ILE A 641 -11.65 -22.09 21.83
C ILE A 641 -10.46 -22.58 22.62
N ASP A 642 -10.66 -22.60 23.93
CA ASP A 642 -10.06 -23.62 24.77
C ASP A 642 -10.68 -24.96 24.35
N TYR A 643 -10.23 -25.46 23.20
CA TYR A 643 -10.46 -26.85 22.84
C TYR A 643 -9.61 -27.68 23.80
N LYS A 644 -10.27 -28.34 24.74
CA LYS A 644 -9.61 -29.25 25.67
C LYS A 644 -8.87 -30.31 24.86
N ALA A 645 -7.62 -30.59 25.25
CA ALA A 645 -6.90 -31.73 24.70
C ALA A 645 -7.76 -32.99 24.91
N PRO A 646 -7.85 -33.89 23.91
CA PRO A 646 -8.59 -35.13 24.05
C PRO A 646 -8.15 -35.86 25.32
N VAL A 647 -9.11 -36.28 26.13
CA VAL A 647 -8.84 -37.21 27.23
C VAL A 647 -9.10 -38.60 26.67
N VAL A 648 -8.06 -39.39 26.54
CA VAL A 648 -8.11 -40.76 26.06
C VAL A 648 -7.67 -41.69 27.19
N SER A 649 -8.23 -42.90 27.22
CA SER A 649 -7.71 -43.98 28.05
C SER A 649 -7.51 -45.25 27.24
N VAL A 650 -6.41 -45.96 27.48
CA VAL A 650 -6.11 -47.26 26.86
C VAL A 650 -6.37 -48.45 27.80
N GLY A 651 -6.95 -48.21 28.97
CA GLY A 651 -7.27 -49.23 29.96
C GLY A 651 -6.11 -49.54 30.91
N SER A 652 -6.24 -50.63 31.68
CA SER A 652 -5.21 -51.09 32.61
C SER A 652 -4.20 -52.01 31.93
N ASP A 653 -3.01 -52.14 32.52
CA ASP A 653 -1.94 -53.01 32.04
C ASP A 653 -2.39 -54.47 31.81
N ILE A 654 -1.76 -55.13 30.84
CA ILE A 654 -2.19 -56.45 30.36
C ILE A 654 -1.01 -57.42 30.29
N ASP A 655 -1.26 -58.66 30.73
CA ASP A 655 -0.36 -59.79 30.53
C ASP A 655 -0.78 -60.60 29.29
N LEU A 656 0.19 -60.98 28.46
CA LEU A 656 -0.01 -61.74 27.22
C LEU A 656 1.05 -62.86 27.08
N TYR A 657 0.74 -63.93 26.35
CA TYR A 657 1.77 -64.86 25.88
C TYR A 657 2.36 -64.43 24.53
N SER A 658 3.64 -64.70 24.30
CA SER A 658 4.36 -64.41 23.06
C SER A 658 3.60 -64.95 21.83
N GLY A 659 3.32 -64.10 20.86
CA GLY A 659 2.65 -64.45 19.61
C GLY A 659 1.12 -64.48 19.66
N ASP A 660 0.49 -64.32 20.84
CA ASP A 660 -0.95 -64.09 20.91
C ASP A 660 -1.29 -62.68 20.38
N SER A 661 -2.53 -62.50 19.92
CA SER A 661 -3.04 -61.21 19.45
C SER A 661 -4.16 -60.74 20.37
N ILE A 662 -4.11 -59.47 20.78
CA ILE A 662 -5.10 -58.88 21.68
C ILE A 662 -5.60 -57.55 21.15
N ASN A 663 -6.90 -57.31 21.32
CA ASN A 663 -7.52 -56.03 20.98
C ASN A 663 -7.28 -55.01 22.10
N LEU A 664 -6.58 -53.94 21.79
CA LEU A 664 -6.48 -52.75 22.62
C LEU A 664 -7.61 -51.79 22.21
N ALA A 665 -8.62 -51.67 23.06
CA ALA A 665 -9.77 -50.80 22.85
C ALA A 665 -9.56 -49.45 23.56
N GLY A 666 -8.99 -48.48 22.83
CA GLY A 666 -8.91 -47.10 23.31
C GLY A 666 -10.32 -46.53 23.55
N GLN A 667 -10.46 -45.76 24.62
CA GLN A 667 -11.67 -45.02 24.95
C GLN A 667 -11.40 -43.53 24.86
N LEU A 668 -12.21 -42.82 24.08
CA LEU A 668 -12.26 -41.37 24.11
C LEU A 668 -13.17 -40.94 25.27
N ILE A 669 -12.59 -40.42 26.35
CA ILE A 669 -13.31 -40.00 27.56
C ILE A 669 -13.93 -38.62 27.36
N GLU A 670 -13.17 -37.67 26.82
CA GLU A 670 -13.63 -36.29 26.57
C GLU A 670 -12.94 -35.74 25.32
N SER A 671 -13.68 -35.05 24.46
CA SER A 671 -13.14 -34.33 23.30
C SER A 671 -14.08 -33.20 22.90
N SER A 672 -13.52 -32.14 22.32
CA SER A 672 -14.26 -31.02 21.76
C SER A 672 -14.93 -31.31 20.40
N ASP A 673 -14.60 -32.41 19.73
CA ASP A 673 -15.09 -32.77 18.39
C ASP A 673 -15.84 -34.13 18.43
N THR A 674 -17.02 -34.22 17.81
CA THR A 674 -17.89 -35.41 17.86
C THR A 674 -17.54 -36.48 16.80
N GLY A 675 -16.25 -36.66 16.51
CA GLY A 675 -15.70 -37.86 15.85
C GLY A 675 -15.39 -37.77 14.35
N ALA A 676 -15.75 -36.70 13.64
CA ALA A 676 -15.51 -36.62 12.18
C ALA A 676 -14.10 -36.08 11.80
N GLN A 677 -13.31 -35.61 12.76
CA GLN A 677 -12.02 -34.94 12.50
C GLN A 677 -10.87 -35.36 13.45
N LEU A 678 -11.06 -36.41 14.27
CA LEU A 678 -10.01 -36.94 15.14
C LEU A 678 -9.09 -37.90 14.37
N THR A 679 -7.78 -37.79 14.58
CA THR A 679 -6.81 -38.77 14.08
C THR A 679 -6.22 -39.57 15.24
N TYR A 680 -6.09 -40.87 15.04
CA TYR A 680 -5.54 -41.81 16.02
C TYR A 680 -4.19 -42.31 15.53
N HIS A 681 -3.28 -42.59 16.45
CA HIS A 681 -2.00 -43.20 16.13
C HIS A 681 -1.48 -44.04 17.30
N TRP A 682 -1.28 -45.33 17.06
CA TRP A 682 -0.66 -46.24 18.01
C TRP A 682 0.85 -46.33 17.79
N SER A 683 1.64 -46.32 18.86
CA SER A 683 3.10 -46.46 18.74
C SER A 683 3.73 -47.19 19.91
N LYS A 684 4.92 -47.77 19.68
CA LYS A 684 5.76 -48.34 20.74
C LYS A 684 6.71 -47.26 21.27
N ILE A 685 6.63 -46.99 22.57
CA ILE A 685 7.52 -46.03 23.26
C ILE A 685 8.73 -46.72 23.88
N ALA A 686 8.54 -47.92 24.43
CA ALA A 686 9.62 -48.70 25.07
C ALA A 686 9.43 -50.22 24.87
N GLY A 687 10.53 -50.97 24.99
CA GLY A 687 10.59 -52.42 24.81
C GLY A 687 11.54 -52.83 23.68
N SER A 688 12.33 -53.89 23.89
CA SER A 688 13.42 -54.31 22.98
C SER A 688 12.95 -55.05 21.73
N GLY A 689 11.73 -55.60 21.71
CA GLY A 689 11.16 -56.32 20.57
C GLY A 689 10.31 -55.46 19.61
N SER A 690 9.95 -56.01 18.45
CA SER A 690 9.03 -55.39 17.50
C SER A 690 7.57 -55.62 17.88
N VAL A 691 6.73 -54.61 17.68
CA VAL A 691 5.28 -54.64 17.94
C VAL A 691 4.56 -54.42 16.61
N VAL A 692 3.56 -55.24 16.31
CA VAL A 692 2.75 -55.11 15.08
C VAL A 692 1.33 -54.69 15.45
N PHE A 693 0.86 -53.60 14.85
CA PHE A 693 -0.51 -53.10 14.97
C PHE A 693 -1.30 -53.42 13.69
N THR A 694 -2.49 -54.00 13.80
CA THR A 694 -3.32 -54.30 12.62
C THR A 694 -4.01 -53.06 12.05
N SER A 695 -4.23 -52.05 12.89
CA SER A 695 -4.98 -50.83 12.58
C SER A 695 -4.45 -49.64 13.37
N GLU A 696 -3.19 -49.29 13.14
CA GLU A 696 -2.42 -48.25 13.84
C GLU A 696 -3.12 -46.88 13.92
N ASN A 697 -3.98 -46.56 12.96
CA ASN A 697 -4.68 -45.26 12.89
C ASN A 697 -6.16 -45.32 13.33
N SER A 698 -6.53 -46.29 14.15
CA SER A 698 -7.89 -46.49 14.68
C SER A 698 -7.94 -46.36 16.21
N LEU A 699 -9.10 -45.96 16.75
CA LEU A 699 -9.32 -45.86 18.20
C LEU A 699 -9.10 -47.21 18.93
N SER A 700 -9.38 -48.32 18.25
CA SER A 700 -9.07 -49.68 18.71
C SER A 700 -8.18 -50.40 17.70
N THR A 701 -7.19 -51.15 18.18
CA THR A 701 -6.28 -51.93 17.32
C THR A 701 -5.95 -53.29 17.93
N ASP A 702 -5.66 -54.28 17.08
CA ASP A 702 -5.08 -55.53 17.57
C ASP A 702 -3.56 -55.43 17.55
N VAL A 703 -2.95 -55.86 18.66
CA VAL A 703 -1.51 -55.88 18.83
C VAL A 703 -1.01 -57.32 18.93
N THR A 704 0.10 -57.60 18.24
CA THR A 704 0.82 -58.87 18.33
C THR A 704 2.28 -58.59 18.67
N ILE A 705 2.79 -59.28 19.69
CA ILE A 705 4.18 -59.13 20.17
C ILE A 705 4.85 -60.50 20.17
N ALA A 706 5.93 -60.62 19.40
CA ALA A 706 6.57 -61.91 19.12
C ALA A 706 7.54 -62.41 20.21
N HIS A 707 8.00 -61.53 21.09
CA HIS A 707 9.05 -61.85 22.07
C HIS A 707 8.62 -61.44 23.48
N ALA A 708 8.91 -62.29 24.47
CA ALA A 708 8.73 -61.95 25.87
C ALA A 708 9.49 -60.68 26.27
N GLY A 709 8.91 -59.94 27.21
CA GLY A 709 9.41 -58.67 27.70
C GLY A 709 8.28 -57.71 28.07
N GLU A 710 8.63 -56.60 28.71
CA GLU A 710 7.70 -55.51 28.97
C GLU A 710 7.75 -54.49 27.84
N TYR A 711 6.58 -54.06 27.38
CA TYR A 711 6.40 -53.10 26.31
C TYR A 711 5.51 -51.96 26.78
N THR A 712 5.91 -50.72 26.50
CA THR A 712 5.05 -49.55 26.72
C THR A 712 4.52 -49.07 25.39
N LEU A 713 3.20 -49.16 25.21
CA LEU A 713 2.50 -48.74 24.02
C LEU A 713 1.72 -47.45 24.30
N GLN A 714 1.58 -46.59 23.30
CA GLN A 714 0.90 -45.30 23.42
C GLN A 714 -0.17 -45.17 22.35
N LEU A 715 -1.36 -44.71 22.74
CA LEU A 715 -2.34 -44.14 21.83
C LEU A 715 -2.26 -42.62 21.89
N GLU A 716 -1.98 -41.99 20.76
CA GLU A 716 -2.14 -40.56 20.57
C GLU A 716 -3.46 -40.29 19.83
N VAL A 717 -4.30 -39.44 20.41
CA VAL A 717 -5.50 -38.91 19.77
C VAL A 717 -5.29 -37.43 19.55
N LYS A 718 -5.29 -37.02 18.28
CA LYS A 718 -5.08 -35.63 17.91
C LYS A 718 -6.40 -35.01 17.47
N ASP A 719 -6.80 -33.97 18.20
CA ASP A 719 -7.85 -33.03 17.81
C ASP A 719 -7.15 -31.77 17.29
N ARG A 720 -6.92 -31.75 15.97
CA ARG A 720 -6.27 -30.63 15.26
C ARG A 720 -4.83 -30.39 15.74
N ASP A 721 -4.58 -29.37 16.56
CA ASP A 721 -3.25 -29.00 17.06
C ASP A 721 -3.02 -29.44 18.51
N LYS A 722 -4.00 -30.11 19.13
CA LYS A 722 -3.92 -30.63 20.50
C LYS A 722 -3.89 -32.15 20.49
N SER A 723 -2.99 -32.75 21.27
CA SER A 723 -2.89 -34.19 21.43
C SER A 723 -3.23 -34.60 22.85
N GLY A 724 -4.06 -35.64 22.94
CA GLY A 724 -4.24 -36.46 24.11
C GLY A 724 -3.44 -37.73 23.94
N VAL A 725 -2.72 -38.14 24.97
CA VAL A 725 -1.99 -39.41 24.98
C VAL A 725 -2.35 -40.22 26.21
N ASP A 726 -2.43 -41.53 26.05
CA ASP A 726 -2.41 -42.46 27.17
C ASP A 726 -1.52 -43.67 26.85
N THR A 727 -0.93 -44.25 27.88
CA THR A 727 0.05 -45.34 27.75
C THR A 727 -0.37 -46.57 28.53
N ILE A 728 -0.11 -47.74 27.96
CA ILE A 728 -0.36 -49.04 28.58
C ILE A 728 0.93 -49.85 28.62
N VAL A 729 1.14 -50.58 29.72
CA VAL A 729 2.21 -51.59 29.81
C VAL A 729 1.64 -52.95 29.43
N VAL A 730 2.30 -53.61 28.48
CA VAL A 730 2.01 -54.98 28.07
C VAL A 730 3.18 -55.88 28.46
N SER A 731 2.91 -56.79 29.39
CA SER A 731 3.85 -57.77 29.90
C SER A 731 3.70 -59.07 29.13
N VAL A 732 4.67 -59.37 28.27
CA VAL A 732 4.64 -60.57 27.44
C VAL A 732 5.50 -61.64 28.08
N THR A 733 4.91 -62.80 28.35
CA THR A 733 5.63 -64.01 28.79
C THR A 733 5.71 -64.99 27.64
N ASP A 734 6.79 -65.77 27.54
CA ASP A 734 6.85 -66.78 26.49
C ASP A 734 5.73 -67.80 26.73
N LYS A 735 5.02 -68.15 25.66
CA LYS A 735 4.04 -69.23 25.72
C LYS A 735 4.77 -70.50 26.17
N PRO A 736 4.26 -71.26 27.15
CA PRO A 736 4.96 -72.47 27.62
C PRO A 736 4.95 -73.50 26.49
N GLU A 737 6.04 -73.59 25.74
CA GLU A 737 6.21 -74.60 24.69
C GLU A 737 7.15 -75.73 25.11
N SER A 738 6.70 -76.93 24.75
CA SER A 738 7.34 -78.21 24.97
C SER A 738 8.76 -78.26 24.38
N VAL A 739 9.70 -78.63 25.24
CA VAL A 739 11.12 -79.01 25.03
C VAL A 739 11.30 -79.87 23.75
N PRO A 740 12.25 -79.55 22.83
CA PRO A 740 13.61 -80.11 22.91
C PRO A 740 14.81 -79.27 22.39
N THR A 741 15.92 -79.35 23.15
CA THR A 741 17.40 -79.51 22.90
C THR A 741 18.14 -78.97 21.62
N PRO A 742 19.49 -78.76 21.65
CA PRO A 742 20.16 -77.49 21.24
C PRO A 742 21.22 -77.64 20.11
N THR A 743 21.69 -76.54 19.48
CA THR A 743 23.04 -76.42 18.83
C THR A 743 23.37 -74.94 18.46
N PRO A 744 24.62 -74.53 18.15
CA PRO A 744 25.31 -73.45 18.87
C PRO A 744 25.62 -72.18 18.05
N THR A 745 26.00 -71.15 18.80
CA THR A 745 26.45 -69.78 18.50
C THR A 745 27.51 -69.61 17.39
N PRO A 746 27.53 -68.43 16.73
CA PRO A 746 28.79 -67.69 16.59
C PRO A 746 28.72 -66.21 17.00
N THR A 747 29.85 -65.77 17.55
CA THR A 747 30.26 -64.47 18.11
C THR A 747 30.22 -63.28 17.12
N PRO A 748 30.00 -62.04 17.60
CA PRO A 748 30.58 -60.87 16.93
C PRO A 748 31.50 -60.01 17.81
N THR A 749 32.54 -59.53 17.13
CA THR A 749 33.65 -58.62 17.45
C THR A 749 33.19 -57.20 17.85
N PRO A 750 33.94 -56.45 18.69
CA PRO A 750 33.58 -55.08 19.10
C PRO A 750 33.82 -54.01 18.02
N THR A 751 32.88 -53.07 17.90
CA THR A 751 32.90 -51.88 17.03
C THR A 751 33.41 -50.64 17.80
N PRO A 752 34.21 -49.74 17.20
CA PRO A 752 34.92 -48.68 17.91
C PRO A 752 34.05 -47.45 18.26
N THR A 753 34.45 -46.79 19.33
CA THR A 753 33.94 -45.51 19.87
C THR A 753 34.07 -44.36 18.86
N PRO A 754 33.05 -43.47 18.71
CA PRO A 754 33.16 -42.30 17.84
C PRO A 754 33.93 -41.15 18.50
N THR A 755 34.89 -40.61 17.73
CA THR A 755 35.64 -39.37 17.93
C THR A 755 34.74 -38.14 17.69
N PRO A 756 34.87 -37.03 18.44
CA PRO A 756 34.02 -35.85 18.26
C PRO A 756 34.26 -35.15 16.91
N THR A 757 33.16 -34.89 16.20
CA THR A 757 33.08 -34.11 14.96
C THR A 757 33.34 -32.61 15.24
N PRO A 758 34.11 -31.89 14.40
CA PRO A 758 34.36 -30.47 14.61
C PRO A 758 33.10 -29.62 14.39
N GLU A 759 33.01 -28.58 15.21
CA GLU A 759 31.98 -27.55 15.24
C GLU A 759 31.81 -26.90 13.85
N SER A 760 30.62 -27.03 13.25
CA SER A 760 30.31 -26.43 11.95
C SER A 760 29.96 -24.95 12.13
N THR A 761 30.78 -24.06 11.58
CA THR A 761 30.36 -22.68 11.28
C THR A 761 29.14 -22.73 10.36
N GLU A 762 27.96 -22.34 10.86
CA GLU A 762 26.76 -22.20 10.04
C GLU A 762 26.98 -21.12 8.97
N THR A 763 26.95 -21.52 7.70
CA THR A 763 27.00 -20.61 6.56
C THR A 763 25.58 -20.21 6.17
N ILE A 764 25.33 -18.91 5.97
CA ILE A 764 24.01 -18.41 5.57
C ILE A 764 23.98 -18.25 4.06
N VAL A 765 23.03 -18.89 3.38
CA VAL A 765 22.83 -18.74 1.92
C VAL A 765 22.27 -17.35 1.62
N VAL A 766 23.04 -16.53 0.89
CA VAL A 766 22.67 -15.15 0.54
C VAL A 766 22.08 -15.09 -0.87
N TYR A 767 22.72 -15.75 -1.83
CA TYR A 767 22.23 -15.85 -3.21
C TYR A 767 22.34 -17.28 -3.73
N ARG A 768 21.32 -17.68 -4.49
CA ARG A 768 21.35 -18.84 -5.40
C ARG A 768 20.74 -18.44 -6.72
N ILE A 769 21.55 -18.45 -7.77
CA ILE A 769 21.24 -17.84 -9.05
C ILE A 769 21.36 -18.92 -10.13
N ASN A 770 20.26 -19.19 -10.83
CA ASN A 770 20.26 -19.98 -12.06
C ASN A 770 20.54 -19.06 -13.26
N ALA A 771 21.70 -19.22 -13.89
CA ALA A 771 22.15 -18.30 -14.93
C ALA A 771 21.46 -18.59 -16.28
N GLY A 772 20.79 -17.58 -16.82
CA GLY A 772 20.02 -17.65 -18.07
C GLY A 772 18.72 -18.48 -18.01
N GLY A 773 18.46 -19.15 -16.90
CA GLY A 773 17.33 -20.07 -16.71
C GLY A 773 16.21 -19.55 -15.80
N PRO A 774 15.09 -20.31 -15.70
CA PRO A 774 13.99 -19.99 -14.79
C PRO A 774 14.34 -20.32 -13.33
N GLU A 775 13.46 -19.94 -12.41
CA GLU A 775 13.55 -20.35 -11.00
C GLU A 775 13.42 -21.88 -10.87
N ILE A 776 14.23 -22.49 -10.00
CA ILE A 776 14.26 -23.93 -9.73
C ILE A 776 14.09 -24.17 -8.23
N ARG A 777 13.06 -24.94 -7.86
CA ARG A 777 12.87 -25.35 -6.47
C ARG A 777 13.87 -26.43 -6.06
N SER A 778 14.49 -26.29 -4.89
CA SER A 778 15.44 -27.27 -4.36
C SER A 778 15.31 -27.46 -2.85
N LYS A 779 15.60 -28.68 -2.36
CA LYS A 779 15.52 -29.04 -0.94
C LYS A 779 16.44 -28.20 -0.04
N GLY A 780 17.52 -27.64 -0.59
CA GLY A 780 18.43 -26.76 0.16
C GLY A 780 18.02 -25.29 0.18
N GLY A 781 16.99 -24.89 -0.58
CA GLY A 781 16.66 -23.49 -0.90
C GLY A 781 16.64 -23.22 -2.41
N ASP A 782 15.69 -22.39 -2.86
CA ASP A 782 15.37 -22.19 -4.28
C ASP A 782 16.44 -21.40 -5.05
N TRP A 783 16.68 -21.80 -6.30
CA TRP A 783 17.58 -21.11 -7.24
C TRP A 783 16.79 -20.14 -8.08
N GLN A 784 17.10 -18.85 -7.97
CA GLN A 784 16.34 -17.77 -8.58
C GLN A 784 16.78 -17.50 -10.01
N SER A 785 15.86 -17.02 -10.85
CA SER A 785 16.19 -16.58 -12.21
C SER A 785 16.97 -15.27 -12.20
N ASP A 786 18.11 -15.23 -12.89
CA ASP A 786 18.87 -14.01 -13.14
C ASP A 786 18.22 -13.06 -14.18
N LYS A 787 17.06 -13.43 -14.75
CA LYS A 787 16.24 -12.55 -15.58
C LYS A 787 15.49 -11.51 -14.72
N SER A 788 15.47 -11.70 -13.40
CA SER A 788 14.98 -10.71 -12.46
C SER A 788 16.12 -9.76 -12.07
N ALA A 789 16.27 -8.64 -12.79
CA ALA A 789 17.27 -7.59 -12.53
C ALA A 789 17.09 -6.85 -11.18
N ARG A 790 16.35 -7.43 -10.24
CA ARG A 790 15.79 -6.80 -9.03
C ARG A 790 16.56 -7.09 -7.75
N LYS A 791 17.54 -8.00 -7.80
CA LYS A 791 18.39 -8.35 -6.65
C LYS A 791 19.87 -8.13 -6.88
N TYR A 792 20.27 -8.05 -8.15
CA TYR A 792 21.64 -7.89 -8.61
C TYR A 792 21.63 -7.55 -10.11
N VAL A 793 22.73 -6.97 -10.59
CA VAL A 793 22.92 -6.68 -12.03
C VAL A 793 23.59 -7.89 -12.68
N SER A 794 23.13 -8.30 -13.86
CA SER A 794 23.83 -9.29 -14.71
C SER A 794 23.82 -8.83 -16.17
N THR A 795 24.97 -8.86 -16.86
CA THR A 795 25.08 -8.52 -18.30
C THR A 795 25.07 -9.78 -19.18
N GLY A 796 25.07 -9.67 -20.50
CA GLY A 796 25.17 -10.82 -21.41
C GLY A 796 23.84 -11.43 -21.85
N LEU A 797 23.94 -12.45 -22.71
CA LEU A 797 22.86 -13.16 -23.38
C LEU A 797 22.60 -14.52 -22.72
N THR A 798 21.41 -15.09 -22.98
CA THR A 798 21.03 -16.40 -22.44
C THR A 798 21.01 -17.45 -23.54
N TRP A 799 21.45 -18.66 -23.21
CA TRP A 799 21.30 -19.82 -24.07
C TRP A 799 20.93 -21.06 -23.26
N SER A 800 20.40 -22.08 -23.92
CA SER A 800 19.98 -23.33 -23.27
C SER A 800 20.15 -24.49 -24.22
N ASN A 801 20.63 -25.62 -23.70
CA ASN A 801 20.74 -26.87 -24.43
C ASN A 801 20.43 -28.03 -23.47
N ALA A 802 19.44 -28.85 -23.84
CA ALA A 802 19.01 -29.96 -23.01
C ALA A 802 19.90 -31.20 -23.30
N VAL A 803 21.02 -31.28 -22.58
CA VAL A 803 21.94 -32.44 -22.60
C VAL A 803 21.93 -33.13 -21.24
N ASP A 804 22.27 -34.43 -21.23
CA ASP A 804 22.33 -35.20 -19.99
C ASP A 804 23.65 -34.94 -19.27
N ILE A 805 23.61 -34.14 -18.20
CA ILE A 805 24.81 -33.68 -17.49
C ILE A 805 25.34 -34.73 -16.51
N ASP A 806 26.63 -35.04 -16.58
CA ASP A 806 27.35 -35.79 -15.55
C ASP A 806 27.53 -34.94 -14.29
N MET A 807 26.98 -35.42 -13.18
CA MET A 807 26.95 -34.77 -11.87
C MET A 807 27.95 -35.38 -10.87
N THR A 808 28.84 -36.28 -11.31
CA THR A 808 29.73 -37.06 -10.44
C THR A 808 30.61 -36.19 -9.52
N LEU A 809 30.97 -34.97 -9.96
CA LEU A 809 31.79 -34.03 -9.19
C LEU A 809 30.99 -33.02 -8.35
N MET A 810 29.65 -33.12 -8.33
CA MET A 810 28.77 -32.20 -7.60
C MET A 810 28.34 -32.76 -6.25
N GLN A 811 28.16 -31.88 -5.27
CA GLN A 811 27.65 -32.26 -3.95
C GLN A 811 26.16 -32.65 -4.00
N PRO A 812 25.69 -33.55 -3.10
CA PRO A 812 24.27 -33.89 -3.00
C PRO A 812 23.40 -32.65 -2.76
N GLY A 813 22.32 -32.49 -3.54
CA GLY A 813 21.37 -31.37 -3.39
C GLY A 813 21.46 -30.29 -4.47
N ILE A 814 22.48 -30.31 -5.34
CA ILE A 814 22.57 -29.42 -6.50
C ILE A 814 21.66 -29.95 -7.63
N PRO A 815 20.65 -29.17 -8.09
CA PRO A 815 19.77 -29.60 -9.17
C PRO A 815 20.51 -29.72 -10.51
N LYS A 816 20.38 -30.87 -11.18
CA LYS A 816 20.91 -31.09 -12.54
C LYS A 816 20.38 -30.09 -13.56
N SER A 817 19.17 -29.55 -13.34
CA SER A 817 18.55 -28.53 -14.19
C SER A 817 19.24 -27.17 -14.18
N LEU A 818 20.25 -26.93 -13.32
CA LEU A 818 21.08 -25.72 -13.41
C LEU A 818 22.00 -25.71 -14.64
N PHE A 819 22.38 -26.90 -15.11
CA PHE A 819 23.43 -27.04 -16.12
C PHE A 819 22.89 -27.09 -17.56
N VAL A 820 21.58 -26.95 -17.74
CA VAL A 820 20.92 -26.94 -19.07
C VAL A 820 20.67 -25.53 -19.61
N THR A 821 20.89 -24.50 -18.80
CA THR A 821 20.82 -23.08 -19.18
C THR A 821 22.12 -22.37 -18.85
N GLU A 822 22.49 -21.37 -19.63
CA GLU A 822 23.67 -20.55 -19.39
C GLU A 822 23.44 -19.08 -19.69
N ARG A 823 24.26 -18.25 -19.07
CA ARG A 823 24.49 -16.87 -19.48
C ARG A 823 25.90 -16.75 -20.04
N TRP A 824 26.02 -16.05 -21.17
CA TRP A 824 27.27 -15.87 -21.92
C TRP A 824 27.33 -14.47 -22.55
N ASP A 825 28.50 -13.98 -22.92
CA ASP A 825 28.69 -12.67 -23.55
C ASP A 825 29.17 -12.74 -25.00
N LEU A 826 28.81 -11.73 -25.80
CA LEU A 826 29.35 -11.58 -27.16
C LEU A 826 30.70 -10.87 -27.11
N ALA A 827 31.65 -11.30 -27.95
CA ALA A 827 32.98 -10.68 -28.04
C ALA A 827 32.96 -9.16 -28.37
N SER A 828 31.84 -8.63 -28.90
CA SER A 828 31.66 -7.21 -29.24
C SER A 828 30.77 -6.44 -28.24
N GLY A 829 30.33 -7.06 -27.15
CA GLY A 829 29.48 -6.44 -26.11
C GLY A 829 30.23 -6.19 -24.80
N ASP A 830 29.54 -5.61 -23.81
CA ASP A 830 30.07 -5.49 -22.45
C ASP A 830 30.37 -6.88 -21.87
N SER A 831 31.49 -7.00 -21.14
CA SER A 831 31.89 -8.26 -20.49
C SER A 831 30.78 -8.78 -19.58
N LEU A 832 30.60 -10.11 -19.57
CA LEU A 832 29.70 -10.79 -18.64
C LEU A 832 30.12 -10.45 -17.21
N GLN A 833 29.21 -9.88 -16.43
CA GLN A 833 29.43 -9.50 -15.04
C GLN A 833 28.18 -9.70 -14.20
N TYR A 834 28.38 -9.93 -12.90
CA TYR A 834 27.37 -9.88 -11.86
C TYR A 834 27.78 -8.87 -10.78
N LEU A 835 26.85 -8.00 -10.39
CA LEU A 835 27.01 -7.07 -9.26
C LEU A 835 25.96 -7.43 -8.21
N LEU A 836 26.38 -8.08 -7.13
CA LEU A 836 25.52 -8.62 -6.09
C LEU A 836 25.63 -7.73 -4.82
N PRO A 837 24.60 -6.95 -4.46
CA PRO A 837 24.58 -6.20 -3.20
C PRO A 837 24.69 -7.15 -2.01
N VAL A 838 25.64 -6.92 -1.11
CA VAL A 838 25.83 -7.74 0.10
C VAL A 838 26.17 -6.82 1.27
N SER A 839 26.09 -7.31 2.51
CA SER A 839 26.67 -6.56 3.63
C SER A 839 28.20 -6.63 3.53
N PRO A 840 28.95 -5.63 4.04
CA PRO A 840 30.39 -5.76 4.18
C PRO A 840 30.75 -6.99 5.01
N GLY A 841 31.61 -7.86 4.49
CA GLY A 841 31.99 -9.07 5.20
C GLY A 841 32.64 -10.13 4.33
N ALA A 842 32.93 -11.28 4.94
CA ALA A 842 33.52 -12.43 4.28
C ALA A 842 32.44 -13.33 3.67
N TYR A 843 32.65 -13.70 2.41
CA TYR A 843 31.73 -14.55 1.65
C TYR A 843 32.49 -15.68 0.94
N GLN A 844 31.88 -16.85 0.89
CA GLN A 844 32.25 -17.92 -0.03
C GLN A 844 31.36 -17.84 -1.27
N VAL A 845 31.98 -17.81 -2.45
CA VAL A 845 31.30 -17.71 -3.76
C VAL A 845 31.59 -18.98 -4.55
N ASN A 846 30.53 -19.74 -4.82
CA ASN A 846 30.55 -20.96 -5.63
C ASN A 846 30.04 -20.64 -7.05
N LEU A 847 30.86 -20.94 -8.05
CA LEU A 847 30.60 -20.72 -9.47
C LEU A 847 30.44 -22.06 -10.18
N TYR A 848 29.33 -22.26 -10.87
CA TYR A 848 28.98 -23.53 -11.52
C TYR A 848 29.06 -23.43 -13.04
N PHE A 849 29.72 -24.41 -13.64
CA PHE A 849 30.02 -24.47 -15.07
C PHE A 849 29.69 -25.86 -15.65
N ALA A 850 29.45 -25.90 -16.96
CA ALA A 850 29.47 -27.11 -17.78
C ALA A 850 29.70 -26.68 -19.23
N GLU A 851 30.47 -27.43 -20.00
CA GLU A 851 30.57 -27.17 -21.44
C GLU A 851 29.50 -27.97 -22.17
N ILE A 852 28.48 -27.28 -22.66
CA ILE A 852 27.31 -27.85 -23.35
C ILE A 852 27.20 -27.36 -24.80
N TRP A 853 28.15 -26.53 -25.25
CA TRP A 853 28.19 -26.00 -26.62
C TRP A 853 29.13 -26.86 -27.48
N PRO A 854 28.61 -27.53 -28.52
CA PRO A 854 29.42 -28.42 -29.35
C PRO A 854 30.63 -27.76 -30.01
N GLY A 855 30.58 -26.45 -30.26
CA GLY A 855 31.70 -25.72 -30.87
C GLY A 855 32.92 -25.53 -29.94
N ALA A 856 32.77 -25.81 -28.64
CA ALA A 856 33.85 -25.76 -27.65
C ALA A 856 34.23 -27.14 -27.10
N TYR A 857 33.78 -28.24 -27.72
CA TYR A 857 34.15 -29.62 -27.33
C TYR A 857 35.59 -29.99 -27.76
N LYS A 858 36.57 -29.24 -27.28
CA LYS A 858 38.00 -29.50 -27.42
C LYS A 858 38.74 -28.69 -26.37
N THR A 859 39.88 -29.20 -25.92
CA THR A 859 40.81 -28.43 -25.08
C THR A 859 41.23 -27.16 -25.82
N GLY A 860 41.21 -26.03 -25.13
CA GLY A 860 41.39 -24.69 -25.67
C GLY A 860 40.20 -24.17 -26.48
N GLY A 861 39.06 -24.87 -26.50
CA GLY A 861 37.87 -24.49 -27.28
C GLY A 861 37.17 -23.24 -26.74
N ARG A 862 37.11 -23.10 -25.42
CA ARG A 862 36.65 -21.91 -24.70
C ARG A 862 37.55 -21.70 -23.49
N VAL A 863 38.19 -20.55 -23.41
CA VAL A 863 39.10 -20.15 -22.33
C VAL A 863 38.73 -18.74 -21.89
N PHE A 864 38.54 -18.53 -20.60
CA PHE A 864 38.23 -17.21 -20.06
C PHE A 864 38.73 -17.05 -18.62
N ASP A 865 38.89 -15.81 -18.19
CA ASP A 865 39.21 -15.50 -16.80
C ASP A 865 37.93 -15.19 -16.02
N VAL A 866 37.93 -15.48 -14.72
CA VAL A 866 36.87 -15.03 -13.79
C VAL A 866 37.51 -14.26 -12.64
N SER A 867 37.07 -13.04 -12.40
CA SER A 867 37.49 -12.22 -11.26
C SER A 867 36.34 -12.07 -10.27
N VAL A 868 36.55 -12.37 -9.00
CA VAL A 868 35.60 -12.16 -7.90
C VAL A 868 36.25 -11.26 -6.87
N GLU A 869 35.77 -10.02 -6.69
CA GLU A 869 36.44 -9.00 -5.83
C GLU A 869 37.95 -8.86 -6.13
N GLY A 870 38.33 -8.94 -7.41
CA GLY A 870 39.73 -8.90 -7.83
C GLY A 870 40.51 -10.22 -7.66
N THR A 871 39.94 -11.23 -7.01
CA THR A 871 40.52 -12.59 -6.93
C THR A 871 40.32 -13.30 -8.27
N LEU A 872 41.42 -13.67 -8.92
CA LEU A 872 41.42 -14.15 -10.31
C LEU A 872 41.49 -15.69 -10.42
N ILE A 873 40.53 -16.28 -11.10
CA ILE A 873 40.59 -17.61 -11.71
C ILE A 873 41.05 -17.42 -13.16
N ASN A 874 42.34 -17.66 -13.40
CA ASN A 874 42.98 -17.35 -14.67
C ASN A 874 42.89 -18.53 -15.65
N GLY A 875 42.45 -18.27 -16.89
CA GLY A 875 42.49 -19.23 -18.00
C GLY A 875 41.60 -20.46 -17.81
N LEU A 876 40.39 -20.30 -17.25
CA LEU A 876 39.46 -21.40 -17.05
C LEU A 876 39.03 -22.00 -18.39
N ASP A 877 39.28 -23.30 -18.56
CA ASP A 877 38.81 -24.14 -19.66
C ASP A 877 38.04 -25.33 -19.07
N VAL A 878 36.72 -25.21 -19.06
CA VAL A 878 35.81 -26.21 -18.48
C VAL A 878 35.95 -27.56 -19.17
N TYR A 879 36.11 -27.58 -20.50
CA TYR A 879 36.25 -28.83 -21.26
C TYR A 879 37.55 -29.55 -20.90
N SER A 880 38.65 -28.82 -20.69
CA SER A 880 39.92 -29.41 -20.27
C SER A 880 39.85 -30.08 -18.89
N GLU A 881 39.02 -29.57 -17.99
CA GLU A 881 38.92 -30.05 -16.61
C GLU A 881 37.96 -31.24 -16.46
N VAL A 882 36.79 -31.18 -17.11
CA VAL A 882 35.72 -32.18 -16.89
C VAL A 882 35.18 -32.81 -18.17
N GLY A 883 35.63 -32.36 -19.35
CA GLY A 883 35.13 -32.83 -20.64
C GLY A 883 33.79 -32.19 -21.02
N ARG A 884 33.12 -32.77 -22.03
CA ARG A 884 31.78 -32.34 -22.46
C ARG A 884 30.72 -32.78 -21.45
N ASP A 885 29.66 -31.99 -21.36
CA ASP A 885 28.41 -32.34 -20.66
C ASP A 885 28.62 -32.80 -19.20
N ALA A 886 29.67 -32.29 -18.54
CA ALA A 886 29.99 -32.58 -17.15
C ALA A 886 30.02 -31.30 -16.31
N ALA A 887 29.52 -31.39 -15.08
CA ALA A 887 29.45 -30.25 -14.16
C ALA A 887 30.81 -29.99 -13.49
N LEU A 888 31.19 -28.71 -13.41
CA LEU A 888 32.36 -28.21 -12.71
C LEU A 888 31.95 -27.10 -11.73
N MET A 889 32.53 -27.10 -10.52
CA MET A 889 32.34 -26.04 -9.53
C MET A 889 33.70 -25.45 -9.15
N LYS A 890 33.80 -24.11 -9.12
CA LYS A 890 34.92 -23.38 -8.54
C LYS A 890 34.43 -22.59 -7.33
N SER A 891 35.25 -22.52 -6.28
CA SER A 891 34.91 -21.78 -5.07
C SER A 891 36.02 -20.80 -4.71
N VAL A 892 35.66 -19.58 -4.31
CA VAL A 892 36.57 -18.55 -3.83
C VAL A 892 36.01 -17.91 -2.56
N VAL A 893 36.88 -17.50 -1.65
CA VAL A 893 36.51 -16.74 -0.45
C VAL A 893 37.01 -15.32 -0.61
N VAL A 894 36.13 -14.33 -0.43
CA VAL A 894 36.40 -12.91 -0.66
C VAL A 894 35.82 -12.04 0.45
N ASN A 895 36.37 -10.85 0.64
CA ASN A 895 35.77 -9.80 1.46
C ASN A 895 35.17 -8.75 0.54
N THR A 896 34.02 -8.21 0.91
CA THR A 896 33.25 -7.27 0.07
C THR A 896 33.05 -5.93 0.78
N ASP A 897 32.90 -4.86 0.00
CA ASP A 897 32.74 -3.46 0.47
C ASP A 897 31.29 -2.97 0.33
N SER A 898 30.33 -3.88 0.54
CA SER A 898 28.87 -3.74 0.30
C SER A 898 28.40 -4.15 -1.10
N MET A 899 29.32 -4.47 -2.01
CA MET A 899 28.98 -5.01 -3.33
C MET A 899 29.96 -6.13 -3.70
N LEU A 900 29.42 -7.28 -4.13
CA LEU A 900 30.17 -8.41 -4.62
C LEU A 900 30.17 -8.41 -6.15
N ASN A 901 31.33 -8.17 -6.74
CA ASN A 901 31.62 -8.00 -8.15
C ASN A 901 32.22 -9.28 -8.72
N ILE A 902 31.53 -9.87 -9.69
CA ILE A 902 32.01 -11.04 -10.44
C ILE A 902 32.12 -10.61 -11.90
N LYS A 903 33.30 -10.72 -12.50
CA LYS A 903 33.55 -10.35 -13.89
C LYS A 903 34.19 -11.50 -14.64
N PHE A 904 33.68 -11.78 -15.84
CA PHE A 904 34.20 -12.79 -16.75
C PHE A 904 34.91 -12.07 -17.91
N SER A 905 36.13 -12.46 -18.25
CA SER A 905 36.94 -11.80 -19.29
C SER A 905 37.35 -12.79 -20.37
N HIS A 906 37.10 -12.42 -21.62
CA HIS A 906 37.41 -13.24 -22.79
C HIS A 906 38.91 -13.55 -22.93
N LYS A 907 39.25 -14.80 -23.27
CA LYS A 907 40.54 -15.16 -23.87
C LYS A 907 40.34 -15.84 -25.21
N VAL A 908 39.62 -16.96 -25.23
CA VAL A 908 39.28 -17.76 -26.40
C VAL A 908 37.79 -18.06 -26.35
N GLN A 909 37.04 -17.63 -27.36
CA GLN A 909 35.58 -17.72 -27.40
C GLN A 909 34.91 -16.90 -26.25
N ASN A 910 33.63 -17.11 -26.00
CA ASN A 910 32.78 -16.32 -25.13
C ASN A 910 32.72 -16.96 -23.74
N PRO A 911 33.05 -16.26 -22.64
CA PRO A 911 32.74 -16.72 -21.29
C PRO A 911 31.29 -17.18 -21.12
N ALA A 912 31.08 -18.18 -20.25
CA ALA A 912 29.74 -18.65 -19.91
C ALA A 912 29.68 -19.18 -18.47
N ILE A 913 28.53 -19.02 -17.83
CA ILE A 913 28.25 -19.48 -16.46
C ILE A 913 26.88 -20.16 -16.40
N LYS A 914 26.75 -21.20 -15.57
CA LYS A 914 25.50 -21.96 -15.36
C LYS A 914 24.74 -21.53 -14.11
N ALA A 915 25.45 -21.31 -13.01
CA ALA A 915 24.84 -20.85 -11.76
C ALA A 915 25.87 -20.19 -10.84
N ILE A 916 25.38 -19.42 -9.86
CA ILE A 916 26.18 -18.77 -8.81
C ILE A 916 25.50 -19.00 -7.46
N GLU A 917 26.26 -19.40 -6.45
CA GLU A 917 25.82 -19.45 -5.05
C GLU A 917 26.77 -18.60 -4.18
N VAL A 918 26.20 -17.79 -3.28
CA VAL A 918 26.93 -16.91 -2.37
C VAL A 918 26.52 -17.24 -0.95
N LEU A 919 27.50 -17.55 -0.12
CA LEU A 919 27.33 -17.93 1.29
C LEU A 919 28.04 -16.91 2.18
N SER A 920 27.34 -16.34 3.16
CA SER A 920 27.96 -15.50 4.19
C SER A 920 28.67 -16.37 5.22
N LEU A 921 29.88 -15.95 5.61
CA LEU A 921 30.70 -16.63 6.61
C LEU A 921 30.56 -16.02 8.01
N ASN A 922 29.69 -15.02 8.19
CA ASN A 922 29.39 -14.40 9.48
C ASN A 922 28.10 -14.99 10.07
N GLY A 923 28.21 -15.69 11.21
CA GLY A 923 27.09 -16.36 11.90
C GLY A 923 26.08 -15.42 12.60
N PRO A 924 25.01 -15.96 13.23
CA PRO A 924 23.85 -15.20 13.67
C PRO A 924 24.13 -14.34 14.93
N VAL A 925 23.85 -13.03 14.85
CA VAL A 925 23.62 -12.19 16.03
C VAL A 925 22.11 -12.18 16.28
N HIS A 926 21.65 -13.01 17.22
CA HIS A 926 20.32 -12.88 17.79
C HIS A 926 20.34 -11.78 18.87
N PRO A 927 19.36 -10.85 18.89
CA PRO A 927 19.20 -9.89 19.97
C PRO A 927 18.60 -10.60 21.19
N THR A 928 19.27 -10.52 22.33
CA THR A 928 18.64 -10.76 23.64
C THR A 928 19.06 -9.66 24.62
N ASP A 929 18.08 -9.26 25.42
CA ASP A 929 18.07 -8.17 26.38
C ASP A 929 19.14 -8.31 27.48
N ASP A 930 19.91 -7.24 27.75
CA ASP A 930 20.11 -6.66 29.10
C ASP A 930 20.99 -5.37 29.02
N PRO A 931 20.61 -4.23 29.61
CA PRO A 931 21.41 -3.01 29.63
C PRO A 931 22.17 -2.86 30.97
N ALA A 932 23.50 -3.06 30.96
CA ALA A 932 24.49 -2.28 31.72
C ALA A 932 25.83 -3.04 31.90
N ALA A 933 26.90 -2.56 31.26
CA ALA A 933 28.23 -2.45 31.85
C ALA A 933 29.14 -1.57 30.96
N ASN A 934 29.85 -0.65 31.61
CA ASN A 934 30.68 0.43 31.06
C ASN A 934 32.12 -0.07 30.69
N PRO A 935 33.11 0.76 30.27
CA PRO A 935 33.80 0.62 28.99
C PRO A 935 35.33 0.35 29.09
N ALA A 936 35.98 0.28 27.90
CA ALA A 936 37.43 0.46 27.60
C ALA A 936 38.34 -0.80 27.69
N PRO A 937 39.47 -0.89 26.92
CA PRO A 937 40.19 0.20 26.25
C PRO A 937 40.54 0.00 24.75
N VAL A 938 40.79 1.16 24.14
CA VAL A 938 41.40 1.38 22.82
C VAL A 938 42.76 0.69 22.73
N VAL A 939 42.94 -0.15 21.69
CA VAL A 939 44.27 -0.58 21.22
C VAL A 939 44.54 0.12 19.89
N ALA A 940 45.56 0.97 19.90
CA ALA A 940 46.07 1.67 18.73
C ALA A 940 46.74 0.70 17.75
N VAL A 941 46.52 0.92 16.44
CA VAL A 941 47.24 0.28 15.34
C VAL A 941 47.71 1.39 14.37
N PRO A 942 48.93 1.32 13.81
CA PRO A 942 49.76 2.50 13.56
C PRO A 942 49.51 3.19 12.20
N ALA A 943 50.00 4.43 12.11
CA ALA A 943 49.93 5.29 10.94
C ALA A 943 50.59 4.68 9.67
N PRO A 944 50.09 5.00 8.46
CA PRO A 944 50.66 4.47 7.21
C PRO A 944 52.01 5.10 6.89
N VAL A 945 52.93 4.24 6.44
CA VAL A 945 54.25 4.59 5.91
C VAL A 945 54.11 5.27 4.55
N ALA A 946 54.84 6.38 4.34
CA ALA A 946 54.88 7.13 3.08
C ALA A 946 55.56 6.32 1.94
N PRO A 947 55.04 6.30 0.70
CA PRO A 947 55.73 5.70 -0.43
C PRO A 947 56.80 6.63 -1.03
N LEU A 948 57.94 6.03 -1.41
CA LEU A 948 59.05 6.62 -2.15
C LEU A 948 58.67 7.02 -3.59
N PRO A 949 59.34 8.02 -4.21
CA PRO A 949 58.96 8.57 -5.51
C PRO A 949 59.44 7.69 -6.68
N VAL A 950 58.53 7.31 -7.57
CA VAL A 950 58.83 6.68 -8.86
C VAL A 950 58.92 7.77 -9.93
N ALA A 951 60.00 7.76 -10.72
CA ALA A 951 60.31 8.75 -11.74
C ALA A 951 59.38 8.66 -12.97
N LEU A 952 59.09 9.81 -13.58
CA LEU A 952 58.28 9.98 -14.79
C LEU A 952 58.99 9.45 -16.06
N PRO A 953 58.28 8.84 -17.03
CA PRO A 953 58.82 8.61 -18.37
C PRO A 953 58.88 9.93 -19.17
N GLN A 954 59.96 10.12 -19.93
CA GLN A 954 60.13 11.24 -20.85
C GLN A 954 59.06 11.26 -21.94
N ALA A 955 58.62 12.47 -22.31
CA ALA A 955 57.66 12.73 -23.36
C ALA A 955 58.21 12.41 -24.77
N ASP A 956 57.43 11.68 -25.56
CA ASP A 956 57.58 11.60 -27.01
C ASP A 956 57.03 12.90 -27.63
N THR A 957 57.91 13.66 -28.31
CA THR A 957 57.66 15.00 -28.83
C THR A 957 56.98 15.02 -30.21
N SER A 958 56.10 14.07 -30.52
CA SER A 958 55.58 13.94 -31.90
C SER A 958 54.11 14.28 -32.14
N ASN A 959 53.27 14.67 -31.16
CA ASN A 959 51.91 15.20 -31.49
C ASN A 959 51.30 16.17 -30.46
N GLN A 960 50.56 17.15 -30.98
CA GLN A 960 50.14 18.44 -30.39
C GLN A 960 49.08 18.38 -29.27
N CYS A 961 49.39 17.86 -28.08
CA CYS A 961 48.53 18.05 -26.90
C CYS A 961 49.34 18.45 -25.66
N MET A 962 48.85 19.47 -24.93
CA MET A 962 49.44 19.88 -23.65
C MET A 962 48.62 19.33 -22.48
N VAL A 963 49.32 18.79 -21.47
CA VAL A 963 48.77 18.31 -20.20
C VAL A 963 49.09 19.32 -19.11
N THR A 964 48.08 19.83 -18.41
CA THR A 964 48.28 20.60 -17.16
C THR A 964 47.49 19.95 -16.02
N GLY A 965 48.10 19.90 -14.83
CA GLY A 965 47.53 19.27 -13.64
C GLY A 965 47.28 20.27 -12.51
N SER A 966 46.27 20.00 -11.69
CA SER A 966 46.05 20.68 -10.39
C SER A 966 45.82 19.62 -9.32
N SER A 967 46.32 19.86 -8.09
CA SER A 967 46.33 18.88 -7.01
C SER A 967 45.20 19.10 -6.00
N LEU A 968 44.45 18.04 -5.69
CA LEU A 968 43.74 17.85 -4.42
C LEU A 968 43.99 16.40 -3.94
N SER A 969 44.36 16.25 -2.67
CA SER A 969 44.41 14.99 -1.89
C SER A 969 42.98 14.47 -1.68
N ASP A 970 42.61 13.19 -1.73
CA ASP A 970 43.33 11.93 -1.71
C ASP A 970 42.79 10.96 -2.79
N ALA A 971 43.68 10.09 -3.27
CA ALA A 971 43.45 8.89 -4.12
C ALA A 971 43.03 9.00 -5.62
N LYS A 972 42.76 10.16 -6.23
CA LYS A 972 42.67 10.26 -7.71
C LYS A 972 43.23 11.59 -8.25
N ARG A 973 44.21 11.55 -9.18
CA ARG A 973 44.69 12.73 -9.94
C ARG A 973 44.00 12.80 -11.29
N LEU A 974 43.36 13.93 -11.60
CA LEU A 974 42.82 14.22 -12.94
C LEU A 974 43.86 14.98 -13.77
N TYR A 975 44.05 14.58 -15.02
CA TYR A 975 44.85 15.32 -16.01
C TYR A 975 43.92 15.95 -17.03
N ARG A 976 44.15 17.23 -17.38
CA ARG A 976 43.44 17.90 -18.47
C ARG A 976 44.28 17.83 -19.74
N LEU A 977 43.83 17.09 -20.76
CA LEU A 977 44.39 17.15 -22.10
C LEU A 977 43.68 18.25 -22.89
N THR A 978 44.45 19.16 -23.49
CA THR A 978 43.94 20.11 -24.49
C THR A 978 44.58 19.80 -25.83
N CYS A 979 43.78 19.44 -26.83
CA CYS A 979 44.23 19.18 -28.20
C CYS A 979 43.53 20.15 -29.15
N SER A 980 44.28 20.73 -30.09
CA SER A 980 43.78 21.69 -31.08
C SER A 980 43.68 21.04 -32.46
N LEU A 981 42.47 20.71 -32.93
CA LEU A 981 42.23 20.36 -34.33
C LEU A 981 41.20 21.32 -34.97
N PRO A 982 41.40 21.80 -36.22
CA PRO A 982 40.44 22.67 -36.92
C PRO A 982 39.27 21.89 -37.53
N ARG A 983 38.07 22.49 -37.50
CA ARG A 983 36.83 22.02 -38.16
C ARG A 983 37.04 21.83 -39.68
N LYS A 984 37.27 20.62 -40.18
CA LYS A 984 37.14 20.38 -41.64
C LYS A 984 36.61 19.03 -42.13
N ASP A 985 36.40 18.02 -41.28
CA ASP A 985 35.98 16.68 -41.74
C ASP A 985 34.65 16.20 -41.14
N CYS A 986 33.64 17.06 -41.08
CA CYS A 986 32.30 16.66 -40.66
C CYS A 986 31.27 17.11 -41.69
N ASP A 987 30.67 16.14 -42.41
CA ASP A 987 29.63 16.39 -43.40
C ASP A 987 28.23 16.26 -42.75
N PRO A 988 27.29 17.18 -43.00
CA PRO A 988 25.98 17.16 -42.35
C PRO A 988 25.03 16.18 -43.03
N ALA A 989 24.76 15.05 -42.39
CA ALA A 989 23.53 14.30 -42.64
C ALA A 989 22.40 14.97 -41.82
N GLY A 990 21.36 15.43 -42.50
CA GLY A 990 20.23 16.13 -41.86
C GLY A 990 19.65 15.39 -40.64
N GLN A 991 19.16 16.16 -39.67
CA GLN A 991 18.73 15.76 -38.31
C GLN A 991 19.87 15.45 -37.32
N GLY A 992 20.79 16.40 -37.15
CA GLY A 992 21.53 16.58 -35.90
C GLY A 992 22.49 15.45 -35.50
N ARG A 993 22.87 14.55 -36.40
CA ARG A 993 23.89 13.53 -36.14
C ARG A 993 25.16 13.81 -36.96
N TRP A 994 26.29 13.85 -36.26
CA TRP A 994 27.62 13.85 -36.85
C TRP A 994 28.18 12.43 -36.82
N THR A 995 28.69 11.92 -37.95
CA THR A 995 29.41 10.63 -38.00
C THR A 995 30.89 10.88 -38.24
N CYS A 996 31.74 10.48 -37.29
CA CYS A 996 33.19 10.40 -37.49
C CYS A 996 33.57 8.96 -37.86
N SER A 997 34.35 8.76 -38.91
CA SER A 997 34.81 7.42 -39.31
C SER A 997 35.84 6.89 -38.32
N SER A 998 35.57 5.72 -37.74
CA SER A 998 36.43 5.04 -36.79
C SER A 998 37.66 4.42 -37.48
N THR A 999 38.78 5.11 -37.43
CA THR A 999 40.11 4.46 -37.45
C THR A 999 41.06 5.38 -36.70
N THR A 1000 41.77 4.82 -35.73
CA THR A 1000 42.74 5.44 -34.79
C THR A 1000 42.17 6.29 -33.65
N LEU A 1001 41.83 5.60 -32.56
CA LEU A 1001 42.12 6.02 -31.19
C LEU A 1001 42.76 4.84 -30.45
#